data_AF-R5AP75-F1
#
_entry.id   AF-R5AP75-F1
#
_cell.length_a   1.000
_cell.length_b   1.000
_cell.length_c   1.000
_cell.angle_alpha   90.00
_cell.angle_beta   90.00
_cell.angle_gamma   90.00
#
_symmetry.space_group_name_H-M   'P 1'
#
loop_
_entity.id
_entity.type
_entity.pdbx_description
1 polymer ?
#
loop_
_entity_poly.entity_id
_entity_poly.type
_entity_poly.pdbx_seq_one_letter_code
_entity_poly.pdbx_strand_id
1 'polypeptide(L)'
;MPPDGGFSTKVATFVAMLRIKRLYLFMLQSFFPVFCMTFFICLFIVLMQFLWRYIDDLVGKGLSVDVIAELFFYAALTMIPMALPLAILLASLMTFGNLGERFELTAMKAAGVSLLRAMKPLIVGVVLIAIGAFFFQNDVLPVAQTKMWTLLFSMRQKSPEMEIPEGVFYDQIPDRNIYVESKDRETGTLYNMMIYDMSAGFDNARVILADSAKLSFSRDKTHLYLKMWQGELFENLRDAAGATMNNVPYRRESFTLKEMVFPFDANFNRLDEQGMRNQYVGKNIAELNATIDSVTARIDSAGVVIARELREAPAMGVPYFVMRQDRPGAPSRKVVRHDVTMSRPLDVDSVFNRGGYYPRASIVQSALSKAKRKKTEYEFRALSREEDLKTIRRHGIELQKKFTLSVACLIFFFIGAPLGAIIRKGGLGMPIVFSVFLFIFYYIIDNTGFKMAREGRLEVWEGMWLSTSVLLPLGVFLTYKAVNDSAVFNADAYINFIKRLLGRGEVRQLEVKTVVIDEVDTQEALRRLDELDRDVEAYLTDNPERQNYVAYWLRGYSRSALKRLSDRLESTVEYLSNSRKRLVVMKLMDLPVLRSLWLYHPVNYRWVGWTMVALLPLGLPLWLVGLHEQKILRGELKSILKTDAQLRELLLKPEQP
;
A
#
# COMPACT_ATOMS: atom_id res chain seq x y z
N MET A 1 -29.91 69.28 -20.49
CA MET A 1 -28.67 68.50 -20.26
C MET A 1 -28.96 67.46 -19.19
N PRO A 2 -29.04 66.17 -19.54
CA PRO A 2 -29.23 65.12 -18.55
C PRO A 2 -27.89 64.76 -17.88
N PRO A 3 -27.88 64.43 -16.58
CA PRO A 3 -26.68 63.99 -15.87
C PRO A 3 -26.42 62.49 -16.06
N ASP A 4 -25.23 62.19 -16.57
CA ASP A 4 -24.36 61.02 -16.35
C ASP A 4 -24.99 59.69 -15.90
N GLY A 5 -25.46 58.91 -16.88
CA GLY A 5 -25.89 57.50 -16.75
C GLY A 5 -24.76 56.46 -16.58
N GLY A 6 -23.58 56.85 -16.06
CA GLY A 6 -22.39 56.00 -16.00
C GLY A 6 -22.26 55.08 -14.77
N PHE A 7 -22.94 55.40 -13.66
CA PHE A 7 -22.76 54.67 -12.40
C PHE A 7 -23.73 53.47 -12.26
N SER A 8 -24.96 53.61 -12.76
CA SER A 8 -25.98 52.54 -12.70
C SER A 8 -25.65 51.34 -13.59
N THR A 9 -25.05 51.58 -14.76
CA THR A 9 -24.62 50.52 -15.69
C THR A 9 -23.45 49.69 -15.15
N LYS A 10 -22.49 50.29 -14.44
CA LYS A 10 -21.38 49.54 -13.84
C LYS A 10 -21.83 48.65 -12.67
N VAL A 11 -22.75 49.14 -11.84
CA VAL A 11 -23.35 48.34 -10.75
C VAL A 11 -24.24 47.23 -11.31
N ALA A 12 -25.06 47.51 -12.33
CA ALA A 12 -25.86 46.49 -13.01
C ALA A 12 -24.99 45.42 -13.71
N THR A 13 -23.84 45.81 -14.28
CA THR A 13 -22.88 44.88 -14.90
C THR A 13 -22.16 44.03 -13.84
N PHE A 14 -21.83 44.61 -12.68
CA PHE A 14 -21.22 43.91 -11.55
C PHE A 14 -22.20 42.91 -10.90
N VAL A 15 -23.48 43.30 -10.75
CA VAL A 15 -24.56 42.43 -10.26
C VAL A 15 -24.93 41.36 -11.30
N ALA A 16 -24.87 41.67 -12.60
CA ALA A 16 -25.00 40.67 -13.67
C ALA A 16 -23.81 39.69 -13.71
N MET A 17 -22.61 40.14 -13.33
CA MET A 17 -21.42 39.29 -13.14
C MET A 17 -21.58 38.31 -11.97
N LEU A 18 -22.32 38.71 -10.93
CA LEU A 18 -22.67 37.88 -9.76
C LEU A 18 -23.88 36.96 -9.98
N ARG A 19 -24.58 37.07 -11.11
CA ARG A 19 -25.70 36.17 -11.44
C ARG A 19 -25.13 34.80 -11.85
N ILE A 20 -25.03 33.88 -10.88
CA ILE A 20 -24.65 32.48 -11.13
C ILE A 20 -25.53 31.95 -12.25
N LYS A 21 -24.92 31.50 -13.36
CA LYS A 21 -25.63 30.89 -14.48
C LYS A 21 -26.46 29.72 -13.94
N ARG A 22 -27.72 29.57 -14.38
CA ARG A 22 -28.59 28.47 -13.90
C ARG A 22 -27.93 27.09 -14.01
N LEU A 23 -27.17 26.85 -15.07
CA LEU A 23 -26.37 25.63 -15.23
C LEU A 23 -25.36 25.43 -14.10
N TYR A 24 -24.68 26.48 -13.66
CA TYR A 24 -23.67 26.38 -12.60
C TYR A 24 -24.29 26.11 -11.23
N LEU A 25 -25.44 26.75 -10.97
CA LEU A 25 -26.22 26.47 -9.77
C LEU A 25 -26.73 25.02 -9.78
N PHE A 26 -27.25 24.56 -10.92
CA PHE A 26 -27.69 23.19 -11.10
C PHE A 26 -26.56 22.18 -10.81
N MET A 27 -25.37 22.37 -11.41
CA MET A 27 -24.21 21.49 -11.16
C MET A 27 -23.82 21.45 -9.68
N LEU A 28 -23.79 22.61 -9.01
CA LEU A 28 -23.48 22.69 -7.57
C LEU A 28 -24.55 22.00 -6.71
N GLN A 29 -25.83 22.18 -7.03
CA GLN A 29 -26.95 21.52 -6.35
C GLN A 29 -26.96 20.01 -6.57
N SER A 30 -26.47 19.51 -7.70
CA SER A 30 -26.30 18.07 -7.92
C SER A 30 -25.11 17.51 -7.15
N PHE A 31 -23.97 18.23 -7.12
CA PHE A 31 -22.73 17.72 -6.54
C PHE A 31 -22.67 17.81 -5.01
N PHE A 32 -23.01 18.96 -4.42
CA PHE A 32 -22.71 19.23 -3.01
C PHE A 32 -23.49 18.32 -2.03
N PRO A 33 -24.79 18.03 -2.23
CA PRO A 33 -25.51 17.09 -1.38
C PRO A 33 -24.94 15.68 -1.45
N VAL A 34 -24.59 15.21 -2.64
CA VAL A 34 -23.95 13.90 -2.85
C VAL A 34 -22.59 13.88 -2.16
N PHE A 35 -21.78 14.93 -2.32
CA PHE A 35 -20.50 15.09 -1.64
C PHE A 35 -20.63 15.02 -0.12
N CYS A 36 -21.53 15.79 0.49
CA CYS A 36 -21.75 15.76 1.94
C CYS A 36 -22.15 14.37 2.42
N MET A 37 -23.10 13.72 1.73
CA MET A 37 -23.53 12.36 2.06
C MET A 37 -22.36 11.37 1.98
N THR A 38 -21.63 11.36 0.86
CA THR A 38 -20.48 10.47 0.68
C THR A 38 -19.36 10.76 1.68
N PHE A 39 -19.15 12.03 2.04
CA PHE A 39 -18.13 12.44 3.00
C PHE A 39 -18.42 11.88 4.39
N PHE A 40 -19.66 12.04 4.88
CA PHE A 40 -20.03 11.49 6.18
C PHE A 40 -20.03 9.95 6.19
N ILE A 41 -20.44 9.30 5.09
CA ILE A 41 -20.35 7.83 4.97
C ILE A 41 -18.88 7.37 5.00
N CYS A 42 -18.00 7.98 4.21
CA CYS A 42 -16.58 7.64 4.19
C CYS A 42 -15.92 7.92 5.55
N LEU A 43 -16.24 9.05 6.17
CA LEU A 43 -15.75 9.41 7.50
C LEU A 43 -16.19 8.39 8.54
N PHE A 44 -17.46 7.98 8.50
CA PHE A 44 -17.99 6.96 9.39
C PHE A 44 -17.32 5.59 9.19
N ILE A 45 -17.10 5.16 7.93
CA ILE A 45 -16.41 3.90 7.63
C ILE A 45 -14.99 3.91 8.21
N VAL A 46 -14.22 4.99 7.97
CA VAL A 46 -12.85 5.11 8.49
C VAL A 46 -12.84 5.21 10.03
N LEU A 47 -13.82 5.89 10.62
CA LEU A 47 -13.98 5.97 12.07
C LEU A 47 -14.31 4.61 12.69
N MET A 48 -15.16 3.80 12.05
CA MET A 48 -15.45 2.44 12.49
C MET A 48 -14.22 1.55 12.37
N GLN A 49 -13.43 1.68 11.30
CA GLN A 49 -12.15 0.97 11.19
C GLN A 49 -11.21 1.32 12.35
N PHE A 50 -11.15 2.60 12.75
CA PHE A 50 -10.39 3.06 13.91
C PHE A 50 -10.91 2.41 15.21
N LEU A 51 -12.22 2.39 15.42
CA LEU A 51 -12.83 1.77 16.60
C LEU A 51 -12.46 0.29 16.70
N TRP A 52 -12.60 -0.47 15.61
CA TRP A 52 -12.20 -1.88 15.56
C TRP A 52 -10.72 -2.09 15.87
N ARG A 53 -9.85 -1.18 15.43
CA ARG A 53 -8.41 -1.28 15.68
C ARG A 53 -8.03 -1.06 17.15
N TYR A 54 -8.83 -0.30 17.90
CA TYR A 54 -8.55 0.10 19.28
C TYR A 54 -9.65 -0.33 20.26
N ILE A 55 -10.49 -1.30 19.90
CA ILE A 55 -11.61 -1.74 20.73
C ILE A 55 -11.12 -2.29 22.07
N ASP A 56 -10.04 -3.07 22.06
CA ASP A 56 -9.41 -3.63 23.26
C ASP A 56 -8.84 -2.53 24.18
N ASP A 57 -8.49 -1.38 23.61
CA ASP A 57 -7.98 -0.24 24.37
C ASP A 57 -9.11 0.56 25.05
N LEU A 58 -10.37 0.35 24.65
CA LEU A 58 -11.54 1.14 25.05
C LEU A 58 -12.54 0.34 25.90
N VAL A 59 -12.73 -0.95 25.58
CA VAL A 59 -13.69 -1.83 26.25
C VAL A 59 -13.07 -2.45 27.51
N GLY A 60 -13.86 -2.59 28.58
CA GLY A 60 -13.43 -3.26 29.82
C GLY A 60 -12.56 -2.43 30.77
N LYS A 61 -12.40 -1.12 30.52
CA LYS A 61 -11.56 -0.22 31.35
C LYS A 61 -12.34 0.78 32.23
N GLY A 62 -13.66 0.60 32.36
CA GLY A 62 -14.52 1.50 33.15
C GLY A 62 -14.37 2.99 32.75
N LEU A 63 -14.18 3.26 31.45
CA LEU A 63 -14.04 4.63 30.94
C LEU A 63 -15.40 5.32 30.90
N SER A 64 -15.43 6.59 31.29
CA SER A 64 -16.65 7.37 31.27
C SER A 64 -17.04 7.72 29.83
N VAL A 65 -18.35 7.80 29.57
CA VAL A 65 -18.91 7.99 28.22
C VAL A 65 -18.46 9.32 27.61
N ASP A 66 -18.24 10.35 28.43
CA ASP A 66 -17.70 11.65 28.02
C ASP A 66 -16.27 11.55 27.45
N VAL A 67 -15.37 10.79 28.08
CA VAL A 67 -13.99 10.60 27.59
C VAL A 67 -13.99 9.84 26.27
N ILE A 68 -14.86 8.83 26.15
CA ILE A 68 -15.03 8.07 24.91
C ILE A 68 -15.58 8.99 23.81
N ALA A 69 -16.61 9.80 24.08
CA ALA A 69 -17.17 10.74 23.11
C ALA A 69 -16.14 11.80 22.68
N GLU A 70 -15.34 12.32 23.61
CA GLU A 70 -14.24 13.26 23.34
C GLU A 70 -13.19 12.62 22.41
N LEU A 71 -12.79 11.37 22.66
CA LEU A 71 -11.91 10.61 21.78
C LEU A 71 -12.51 10.48 20.38
N PHE A 72 -13.76 10.05 20.26
CA PHE A 72 -14.41 9.87 18.96
C PHE A 72 -14.50 11.18 18.17
N PHE A 73 -14.76 12.29 18.84
CA PHE A 73 -14.78 13.61 18.21
C PHE A 73 -13.42 13.98 17.62
N TYR A 74 -12.33 13.86 18.40
CA TYR A 74 -10.99 14.13 17.88
C TYR A 74 -10.56 13.10 16.82
N ALA A 75 -10.88 11.82 17.01
CA ALA A 75 -10.61 10.77 16.02
C ALA A 75 -11.28 11.08 14.68
N ALA A 76 -12.56 11.49 14.68
CA ALA A 76 -13.25 11.91 13.47
C ALA A 76 -12.51 13.07 12.78
N LEU A 77 -12.10 14.13 13.53
CA LEU A 77 -11.33 15.25 12.96
C LEU A 77 -10.01 14.79 12.33
N THR A 78 -9.31 13.84 12.95
CA THR A 78 -8.03 13.33 12.41
C THR A 78 -8.19 12.49 11.13
N MET A 79 -9.37 11.93 10.88
CA MET A 79 -9.65 11.07 9.73
C MET A 79 -10.21 11.82 8.52
N ILE A 80 -10.62 13.08 8.69
CA ILE A 80 -11.10 13.96 7.60
C ILE A 80 -10.16 13.95 6.39
N PRO A 81 -8.82 14.11 6.53
CA PRO A 81 -7.95 14.19 5.37
C PRO A 81 -7.88 12.89 4.54
N MET A 82 -8.19 11.74 5.15
CA MET A 82 -8.28 10.46 4.45
C MET A 82 -9.64 10.28 3.78
N ALA A 83 -10.72 10.71 4.43
CA ALA A 83 -12.08 10.58 3.92
C ALA A 83 -12.38 11.56 2.76
N LEU A 84 -11.76 12.74 2.76
CA LEU A 84 -12.11 13.84 1.87
C LEU A 84 -11.78 13.58 0.38
N PRO A 85 -10.58 13.08 -0.01
CA PRO A 85 -10.29 12.73 -1.40
C PRO A 85 -11.18 11.58 -1.93
N LEU A 86 -11.46 10.59 -1.08
CA LEU A 86 -12.37 9.48 -1.39
C LEU A 86 -13.80 9.97 -1.65
N ALA A 87 -14.29 10.86 -0.79
CA ALA A 87 -15.61 11.45 -0.92
C ALA A 87 -15.74 12.28 -2.22
N ILE A 88 -14.72 13.08 -2.57
CA ILE A 88 -14.70 13.86 -3.82
C ILE A 88 -14.72 12.94 -5.05
N LEU A 89 -13.94 11.85 -5.02
CA LEU A 89 -13.94 10.86 -6.10
C LEU A 89 -15.33 10.25 -6.29
N LEU A 90 -15.93 9.73 -5.22
CA LEU A 90 -17.26 9.11 -5.25
C LEU A 90 -18.33 10.11 -5.71
N ALA A 91 -18.36 11.30 -5.11
CA ALA A 91 -19.35 12.31 -5.41
C ALA A 91 -19.26 12.81 -6.84
N SER A 92 -18.04 13.05 -7.35
CA SER A 92 -17.85 13.48 -8.74
C SER A 92 -18.28 12.40 -9.73
N LEU A 93 -17.91 11.14 -9.46
CA LEU A 93 -18.26 10.01 -10.33
C LEU A 93 -19.78 9.77 -10.33
N MET A 94 -20.44 9.77 -9.16
CA MET A 94 -21.89 9.66 -9.05
C MET A 94 -22.63 10.83 -9.70
N THR A 95 -22.16 12.07 -9.50
CA THR A 95 -22.80 13.26 -10.09
C THR A 95 -22.77 13.18 -11.62
N PHE A 96 -21.60 12.98 -12.22
CA PHE A 96 -21.48 12.91 -13.68
C PHE A 96 -22.04 11.60 -14.27
N GLY A 97 -22.01 10.50 -13.51
CA GLY A 97 -22.67 9.25 -13.87
C GLY A 97 -24.19 9.41 -13.96
N ASN A 98 -24.83 9.95 -12.92
CA ASN A 98 -26.27 10.20 -12.91
C ASN A 98 -26.70 11.17 -14.02
N LEU A 99 -25.92 12.23 -14.27
CA LEU A 99 -26.14 13.15 -15.40
C LEU A 99 -26.03 12.43 -16.75
N GLY A 100 -25.13 11.45 -16.87
CA GLY A 100 -24.97 10.61 -18.05
C GLY A 100 -26.12 9.64 -18.25
N GLU A 101 -26.56 8.96 -17.19
CA GLU A 101 -27.68 8.00 -17.20
C GLU A 101 -29.01 8.67 -17.53
N ARG A 102 -29.27 9.87 -17.01
CA ARG A 102 -30.49 10.65 -17.31
C ARG A 102 -30.44 11.39 -18.65
N PHE A 103 -29.41 11.16 -19.46
CA PHE A 103 -29.14 11.88 -20.72
C PHE A 103 -29.02 13.41 -20.59
N GLU A 104 -28.94 13.96 -19.38
CA GLU A 104 -28.80 15.39 -19.13
C GLU A 104 -27.44 15.91 -19.63
N LEU A 105 -26.38 15.12 -19.43
CA LEU A 105 -25.04 15.42 -19.95
C LEU A 105 -25.00 15.39 -21.48
N THR A 106 -25.72 14.46 -22.09
CA THR A 106 -25.83 14.35 -23.56
C THR A 106 -26.58 15.56 -24.14
N ALA A 107 -27.69 15.96 -23.50
CA ALA A 107 -28.44 17.15 -23.87
C ALA A 107 -27.60 18.44 -23.75
N MET A 108 -26.80 18.57 -22.68
CA MET A 108 -25.86 19.69 -22.52
C MET A 108 -24.82 19.75 -23.66
N LYS A 109 -24.23 18.61 -24.02
CA LYS A 109 -23.27 18.53 -25.13
C LYS A 109 -23.93 18.88 -26.47
N ALA A 110 -25.15 18.39 -26.72
CA ALA A 110 -25.92 18.72 -27.93
C ALA A 110 -26.25 20.22 -28.02
N ALA A 111 -26.46 20.90 -26.89
CA ALA A 111 -26.63 22.35 -26.81
C ALA A 111 -25.31 23.15 -26.96
N GLY A 112 -24.20 22.51 -27.32
CA GLY A 112 -22.90 23.15 -27.51
C GLY A 112 -22.13 23.43 -26.22
N VAL A 113 -22.54 22.86 -25.08
CA VAL A 113 -21.81 22.99 -23.81
C VAL A 113 -20.79 21.86 -23.67
N SER A 114 -19.51 22.20 -23.83
CA SER A 114 -18.40 21.26 -23.57
C SER A 114 -18.40 20.75 -22.13
N LEU A 115 -17.93 19.52 -21.90
CA LEU A 115 -17.82 18.91 -20.56
C LEU A 115 -17.04 19.78 -19.56
N LEU A 116 -15.90 20.37 -19.97
CA LEU A 116 -15.10 21.25 -19.11
C LEU A 116 -15.87 22.50 -18.65
N ARG A 117 -16.76 23.02 -19.49
CA ARG A 117 -17.59 24.18 -19.14
C ARG A 117 -18.68 23.82 -18.11
N ALA A 118 -19.19 22.59 -18.14
CA ALA A 118 -20.09 22.06 -17.11
C ALA A 118 -19.34 21.75 -15.79
N MET A 119 -18.09 21.28 -15.87
CA MET A 119 -17.25 21.01 -14.70
C MET A 119 -16.73 22.28 -13.99
N LYS A 120 -16.59 23.41 -14.69
CA LYS A 120 -16.03 24.67 -14.15
C LYS A 120 -16.54 25.09 -12.76
N PRO A 121 -17.86 25.16 -12.48
CA PRO A 121 -18.36 25.51 -11.14
C PRO A 121 -17.93 24.51 -10.06
N LEU A 122 -17.81 23.23 -10.41
CA LEU A 122 -17.35 22.19 -9.49
C LEU A 122 -15.85 22.26 -9.27
N ILE A 123 -15.05 22.56 -10.30
CA ILE A 123 -13.60 22.80 -10.15
C ILE A 123 -13.36 23.92 -9.14
N VAL A 124 -14.08 25.04 -9.25
CA VAL A 124 -13.97 26.15 -8.29
C VAL A 124 -14.35 25.68 -6.88
N GLY A 125 -15.46 24.94 -6.74
CA GLY A 125 -15.88 24.37 -5.45
C GLY A 125 -14.84 23.44 -4.82
N VAL A 126 -14.25 22.53 -5.61
CA VAL A 126 -13.22 21.60 -5.12
C VAL A 126 -11.91 22.31 -4.79
N VAL A 127 -11.51 23.34 -5.54
CA VAL A 127 -10.36 24.19 -5.20
C VAL A 127 -10.57 24.89 -3.85
N LEU A 128 -11.76 25.43 -3.60
CA LEU A 128 -12.09 26.01 -2.29
C LEU A 128 -12.04 24.98 -1.17
N ILE A 129 -12.57 23.77 -1.40
CA ILE A 129 -12.47 22.66 -0.45
C ILE A 129 -11.01 22.28 -0.19
N ALA A 130 -10.16 22.20 -1.22
CA ALA A 130 -8.75 21.85 -1.10
C ALA A 130 -7.95 22.91 -0.32
N ILE A 131 -8.25 24.19 -0.50
CA ILE A 131 -7.69 25.30 0.27
C ILE A 131 -8.15 25.20 1.74
N GLY A 132 -9.44 24.99 1.98
CA GLY A 132 -9.97 24.78 3.34
C GLY A 132 -9.33 23.58 4.03
N ALA A 133 -9.14 22.47 3.30
CA ALA A 133 -8.46 21.28 3.79
C ALA A 133 -6.98 21.53 4.13
N PHE A 134 -6.30 22.40 3.37
CA PHE A 134 -4.91 22.78 3.67
C PHE A 134 -4.81 23.52 5.02
N PHE A 135 -5.64 24.54 5.23
CA PHE A 135 -5.68 25.27 6.51
C PHE A 135 -6.11 24.38 7.67
N PHE A 136 -7.12 23.53 7.44
CA PHE A 136 -7.53 22.53 8.43
C PHE A 136 -6.36 21.62 8.83
N GLN A 137 -5.55 21.17 7.88
CA GLN A 137 -4.38 20.32 8.15
C GLN A 137 -3.22 21.07 8.82
N ASN A 138 -3.07 22.37 8.56
CA ASN A 138 -2.02 23.18 9.19
C ASN A 138 -2.37 23.55 10.64
N ASP A 139 -3.62 23.93 10.91
CA ASP A 139 -3.99 24.58 12.18
C ASP A 139 -4.83 23.68 13.08
N VAL A 140 -5.84 23.00 12.54
CA VAL A 140 -6.80 22.22 13.34
C VAL A 140 -6.29 20.79 13.58
N LEU A 141 -5.78 20.14 12.54
CA LEU A 141 -5.33 18.76 12.59
C LEU A 141 -4.24 18.50 13.65
N PRO A 142 -3.21 19.34 13.81
CA PRO A 142 -2.17 19.06 14.81
C PRO A 142 -2.70 19.10 16.25
N VAL A 143 -3.66 20.00 16.53
CA VAL A 143 -4.33 20.08 17.83
C VAL A 143 -5.20 18.85 18.05
N ALA A 144 -6.00 18.47 17.04
CA ALA A 144 -6.86 17.28 17.11
C ALA A 144 -6.04 15.98 17.27
N GLN A 145 -4.94 15.84 16.53
CA GLN A 145 -4.06 14.67 16.65
C GLN A 145 -3.38 14.61 18.01
N THR A 146 -2.90 15.74 18.53
CA THR A 146 -2.29 15.80 19.87
C THR A 146 -3.27 15.31 20.91
N LYS A 147 -4.49 15.86 20.94
CA LYS A 147 -5.54 15.47 21.91
C LYS A 147 -6.01 14.03 21.75
N MET A 148 -6.17 13.56 20.50
CA MET A 148 -6.53 12.17 20.24
C MET A 148 -5.49 11.20 20.79
N TRP A 149 -4.20 11.43 20.49
CA TRP A 149 -3.13 10.53 20.93
C TRP A 149 -2.90 10.61 22.44
N THR A 150 -2.96 11.79 23.07
CA THR A 150 -2.84 11.91 24.53
C THR A 150 -3.96 11.16 25.24
N LEU A 151 -5.21 11.30 24.79
CA LEU A 151 -6.35 10.55 25.33
C LEU A 151 -6.16 9.05 25.10
N LEU A 152 -5.84 8.62 23.88
CA LEU A 152 -5.65 7.20 23.56
C LEU A 152 -4.55 6.56 24.42
N PHE A 153 -3.40 7.24 24.61
CA PHE A 153 -2.34 6.75 25.47
C PHE A 153 -2.74 6.74 26.95
N SER A 154 -3.50 7.75 27.42
CA SER A 154 -4.03 7.77 28.78
C SER A 154 -4.99 6.61 29.03
N MET A 155 -5.84 6.27 28.05
CA MET A 155 -6.75 5.12 28.11
C MET A 155 -6.01 3.78 28.05
N ARG A 156 -4.88 3.72 27.33
CA ARG A 156 -4.00 2.55 27.33
C ARG A 156 -3.33 2.30 28.67
N GLN A 157 -2.90 3.36 29.36
CA GLN A 157 -2.27 3.26 30.66
C GLN A 157 -3.25 2.97 31.79
N LYS A 158 -4.54 3.28 31.59
CA LYS A 158 -5.58 2.86 32.53
C LYS A 158 -5.70 1.33 32.51
N SER A 159 -5.43 0.72 33.65
CA SER A 159 -5.63 -0.71 33.83
C SER A 159 -7.11 -1.07 33.61
N PRO A 160 -7.41 -2.21 32.96
CA PRO A 160 -8.75 -2.77 32.91
C PRO A 160 -9.38 -2.83 34.31
N GLU A 161 -10.70 -2.77 34.40
CA GLU A 161 -11.37 -3.05 35.68
C GLU A 161 -10.86 -4.41 36.19
N MET A 162 -10.30 -4.43 37.40
CA MET A 162 -9.54 -5.58 37.92
C MET A 162 -10.47 -6.78 38.11
N GLU A 163 -10.49 -7.66 37.11
CA GLU A 163 -11.07 -8.99 37.19
C GLU A 163 -9.93 -10.02 37.20
N ILE A 164 -9.65 -10.59 38.38
CA ILE A 164 -8.66 -11.67 38.50
C ILE A 164 -9.26 -12.94 37.88
N PRO A 165 -8.65 -13.50 36.82
CA PRO A 165 -9.13 -14.72 36.18
C PRO A 165 -8.94 -15.95 37.10
N GLU A 166 -9.85 -16.91 37.00
CA GLU A 166 -9.76 -18.19 37.72
C GLU A 166 -8.74 -19.13 37.02
N GLY A 167 -7.90 -19.81 37.80
CA GLY A 167 -6.96 -20.83 37.31
C GLY A 167 -5.74 -20.30 36.53
N VAL A 168 -5.51 -18.98 36.52
CA VAL A 168 -4.36 -18.34 35.83
C VAL A 168 -3.67 -17.34 36.76
N PHE A 169 -2.34 -17.22 36.65
CA PHE A 169 -1.58 -16.17 37.35
C PHE A 169 -1.86 -14.79 36.73
N TYR A 170 -2.30 -13.86 37.57
CA TYR A 170 -2.54 -12.45 37.26
C TYR A 170 -1.34 -11.60 37.66
N ASP A 171 -0.72 -10.94 36.69
CA ASP A 171 0.56 -10.20 36.81
C ASP A 171 0.41 -8.67 36.63
N GLN A 172 -0.82 -8.15 36.57
CA GLN A 172 -1.09 -6.73 36.30
C GLN A 172 -1.01 -5.84 37.55
N ILE A 173 -0.72 -6.43 38.73
CA ILE A 173 -0.42 -5.68 39.95
C ILE A 173 1.10 -5.51 40.03
N PRO A 174 1.62 -4.27 40.12
CA PRO A 174 3.05 -4.03 40.20
C PRO A 174 3.73 -4.90 41.28
N ASP A 175 4.81 -5.56 40.89
CA ASP A 175 5.66 -6.40 41.74
C ASP A 175 4.97 -7.61 42.39
N ARG A 176 3.78 -8.04 41.92
CA ARG A 176 3.03 -9.15 42.52
C ARG A 176 2.29 -9.99 41.48
N ASN A 177 2.36 -11.31 41.63
CA ASN A 177 1.55 -12.25 40.84
C ASN A 177 0.52 -12.92 41.74
N ILE A 178 -0.77 -12.84 41.39
CA ILE A 178 -1.87 -13.44 42.15
C ILE A 178 -2.47 -14.60 41.38
N TYR A 179 -2.65 -15.75 42.02
CA TYR A 179 -3.38 -16.89 41.51
C TYR A 179 -4.60 -17.15 42.38
N VAL A 180 -5.74 -17.45 41.75
CA VAL A 180 -7.00 -17.78 42.42
C VAL A 180 -7.57 -19.03 41.76
N GLU A 181 -7.92 -20.04 42.55
CA GLU A 181 -8.47 -21.29 42.01
C GLU A 181 -9.94 -21.14 41.60
N SER A 182 -10.76 -20.54 42.46
CA SER A 182 -12.18 -20.30 42.17
C SER A 182 -12.67 -19.00 42.79
N LYS A 183 -13.70 -18.40 42.19
CA LYS A 183 -14.30 -17.14 42.65
C LYS A 183 -15.80 -17.28 42.73
N ASP A 184 -16.37 -16.81 43.82
CA ASP A 184 -17.83 -16.63 43.91
C ASP A 184 -18.25 -15.32 43.24
N ARG A 185 -19.14 -15.43 42.25
CA ARG A 185 -19.63 -14.30 41.45
C ARG A 185 -20.64 -13.42 42.19
N GLU A 186 -21.32 -13.95 43.21
CA GLU A 186 -22.31 -13.18 43.98
C GLU A 186 -21.68 -12.42 45.15
N THR A 187 -20.77 -13.07 45.89
CA THR A 187 -20.14 -12.46 47.08
C THR A 187 -18.82 -11.74 46.79
N GLY A 188 -18.20 -12.02 45.63
CA GLY A 188 -16.90 -11.50 45.22
C GLY A 188 -15.72 -12.09 46.01
N THR A 189 -15.93 -13.24 46.65
CA THR A 189 -14.92 -13.94 47.46
C THR A 189 -14.06 -14.82 46.57
N LEU A 190 -12.74 -14.72 46.73
CA LEU A 190 -11.73 -15.52 46.03
C LEU A 190 -11.34 -16.69 46.95
N TYR A 191 -11.28 -17.91 46.43
CA TYR A 191 -10.91 -19.10 47.18
C TYR A 191 -9.57 -19.67 46.70
N ASN A 192 -8.80 -20.22 47.64
CA ASN A 192 -7.48 -20.83 47.42
C ASN A 192 -6.57 -19.91 46.61
N MET A 193 -6.23 -18.78 47.24
CA MET A 193 -5.42 -17.74 46.64
C MET A 193 -3.93 -17.94 46.98
N MET A 194 -3.07 -17.72 45.99
CA MET A 194 -1.63 -17.69 46.14
C MET A 194 -1.08 -16.38 45.59
N ILE A 195 -0.27 -15.67 46.36
CA ILE A 195 0.37 -14.41 45.96
C ILE A 195 1.87 -14.57 46.04
N TYR A 196 2.54 -14.31 44.92
CA TYR A 196 3.97 -14.09 44.86
C TYR A 196 4.24 -12.59 44.92
N ASP A 197 4.85 -12.12 45.99
CA ASP A 197 5.25 -10.72 46.17
C ASP A 197 6.75 -10.58 45.94
N MET A 198 7.12 -9.92 44.84
CA MET A 198 8.49 -9.66 44.40
C MET A 198 8.94 -8.22 44.69
N SER A 199 8.22 -7.46 45.52
CA SER A 199 8.55 -6.06 45.83
C SER A 199 9.93 -5.85 46.47
N ALA A 200 10.49 -6.88 47.10
CA ALA A 200 11.85 -6.88 47.67
C ALA A 200 12.94 -7.41 46.69
N GLY A 201 12.60 -7.62 45.42
CA GLY A 201 13.46 -8.22 44.40
C GLY A 201 13.20 -9.73 44.19
N PHE A 202 13.58 -10.25 43.02
CA PHE A 202 13.33 -11.64 42.61
C PHE A 202 13.92 -12.67 43.60
N ASP A 203 15.09 -12.36 44.18
CA ASP A 203 15.80 -13.23 45.12
C ASP A 203 15.16 -13.31 46.52
N ASN A 204 14.30 -12.36 46.87
CA ASN A 204 13.64 -12.23 48.18
C ASN A 204 12.11 -12.32 48.06
N ALA A 205 11.61 -13.07 47.09
CA ALA A 205 10.18 -13.24 46.87
C ALA A 205 9.47 -13.82 48.10
N ARG A 206 8.34 -13.24 48.47
CA ARG A 206 7.44 -13.75 49.52
C ARG A 206 6.28 -14.49 48.88
N VAL A 207 5.89 -15.62 49.45
CA VAL A 207 4.74 -16.41 48.98
C VAL A 207 3.67 -16.37 50.06
N ILE A 208 2.45 -15.95 49.69
CA ILE A 208 1.31 -15.87 50.60
C ILE A 208 0.25 -16.82 50.09
N LEU A 209 -0.18 -17.75 50.93
CA LEU A 209 -1.29 -18.67 50.67
C LEU A 209 -2.46 -18.26 51.56
N ALA A 210 -3.68 -18.28 51.03
CA ALA A 210 -4.89 -18.01 51.80
C ALA A 210 -6.06 -18.84 51.28
N ASP A 211 -6.87 -19.38 52.19
CA ASP A 211 -8.04 -20.19 51.85
C ASP A 211 -9.14 -19.35 51.23
N SER A 212 -9.33 -18.11 51.73
CA SER A 212 -10.24 -17.15 51.12
C SER A 212 -9.74 -15.72 51.20
N ALA A 213 -10.16 -14.89 50.24
CA ALA A 213 -9.80 -13.47 50.20
C ALA A 213 -10.87 -12.61 49.53
N LYS A 214 -10.88 -11.32 49.88
CA LYS A 214 -11.76 -10.32 49.29
C LYS A 214 -10.98 -9.08 48.94
N LEU A 215 -11.20 -8.58 47.73
CA LEU A 215 -10.62 -7.35 47.22
C LEU A 215 -11.59 -6.19 47.39
N SER A 216 -11.07 -5.03 47.75
CA SER A 216 -11.81 -3.78 47.79
C SER A 216 -10.90 -2.61 47.46
N PHE A 217 -11.44 -1.58 46.80
CA PHE A 217 -10.69 -0.35 46.52
C PHE A 217 -10.95 0.68 47.63
N SER A 218 -9.97 1.52 47.91
CA SER A 218 -10.19 2.75 48.68
C SER A 218 -11.26 3.62 48.01
N ARG A 219 -11.90 4.51 48.78
CA ARG A 219 -12.87 5.49 48.24
C ARG A 219 -12.27 6.32 47.10
N ASP A 220 -10.98 6.62 47.21
CA ASP A 220 -10.23 7.42 46.23
C ASP A 220 -9.65 6.56 45.10
N LYS A 221 -9.85 5.23 45.12
CA LYS A 221 -9.33 4.25 44.14
C LYS A 221 -7.81 4.26 43.92
N THR A 222 -7.04 4.80 44.88
CA THR A 222 -5.57 4.86 44.86
C THR A 222 -4.88 3.72 45.61
N HIS A 223 -5.65 2.96 46.39
CA HIS A 223 -5.18 1.84 47.17
C HIS A 223 -6.11 0.65 46.98
N LEU A 224 -5.51 -0.54 46.84
CA LEU A 224 -6.19 -1.81 46.81
C LEU A 224 -6.06 -2.48 48.18
N TYR A 225 -7.19 -2.77 48.82
CA TYR A 225 -7.28 -3.53 50.06
C TYR A 225 -7.57 -4.98 49.72
N LEU A 226 -6.67 -5.86 50.13
CA LEU A 226 -6.83 -7.29 50.06
C LEU A 226 -6.98 -7.83 51.48
N LYS A 227 -8.19 -8.33 51.79
CA LYS A 227 -8.50 -8.98 53.05
C LYS A 227 -8.45 -10.49 52.86
N MET A 228 -7.59 -11.16 53.61
CA MET A 228 -7.34 -12.61 53.51
C MET A 228 -7.71 -13.29 54.80
N TRP A 229 -8.33 -14.47 54.71
CA TRP A 229 -8.69 -15.32 55.82
C TRP A 229 -7.96 -16.65 55.72
N GLN A 230 -7.46 -17.12 56.86
CA GLN A 230 -6.83 -18.44 57.05
C GLN A 230 -5.73 -18.71 56.02
N GLY A 231 -4.49 -18.31 56.36
CA GLY A 231 -3.39 -18.39 55.42
C GLY A 231 -2.01 -18.49 56.06
N GLU A 232 -1.02 -18.71 55.20
CA GLU A 232 0.40 -18.81 55.57
C GLU A 232 1.24 -17.91 54.65
N LEU A 233 2.16 -17.15 55.23
CA LEU A 233 3.14 -16.35 54.50
C LEU A 233 4.53 -16.97 54.69
N PHE A 234 5.25 -17.14 53.59
CA PHE A 234 6.62 -17.65 53.53
C PHE A 234 7.55 -16.56 53.00
N GLU A 235 8.65 -16.30 53.69
CA GLU A 235 9.67 -15.32 53.32
C GLU A 235 11.07 -15.87 53.55
N ASN A 236 11.96 -15.67 52.58
CA ASN A 236 13.36 -16.07 52.70
C ASN A 236 14.17 -14.99 53.43
N LEU A 237 14.94 -15.37 54.46
CA LEU A 237 15.73 -14.44 55.28
C LEU A 237 17.21 -14.41 54.84
N ARG A 238 17.49 -14.11 53.57
CA ARG A 238 18.87 -14.10 53.03
C ARG A 238 19.77 -13.00 53.61
N ASP A 239 19.20 -11.90 54.10
CA ASP A 239 19.96 -10.78 54.68
C ASP A 239 20.55 -11.06 56.07
N ALA A 240 20.25 -12.22 56.67
CA ALA A 240 20.91 -12.69 57.88
C ALA A 240 22.29 -13.30 57.57
N ALA A 241 23.29 -12.42 57.45
CA ALA A 241 24.74 -12.66 57.55
C ALA A 241 25.25 -14.10 57.30
N GLY A 242 25.83 -14.33 56.10
CA GLY A 242 26.92 -15.30 55.93
C GLY A 242 26.55 -16.77 55.67
N ALA A 243 25.31 -17.09 55.30
CA ALA A 243 24.96 -18.47 54.96
C ALA A 243 25.46 -18.88 53.56
N THR A 244 26.42 -19.80 53.52
CA THR A 244 26.74 -20.65 52.35
C THR A 244 25.46 -21.14 51.68
N MET A 245 25.43 -21.11 50.33
CA MET A 245 24.29 -21.31 49.41
C MET A 245 23.37 -22.53 49.63
N ASN A 246 23.62 -23.42 50.60
CA ASN A 246 22.89 -24.68 50.78
C ASN A 246 21.76 -24.64 51.82
N ASN A 247 21.66 -23.63 52.69
CA ASN A 247 20.59 -23.59 53.70
C ASN A 247 20.09 -22.15 53.91
N VAL A 248 19.06 -21.75 53.16
CA VAL A 248 18.43 -20.44 53.30
C VAL A 248 17.36 -20.55 54.39
N PRO A 249 17.52 -19.88 55.55
CA PRO A 249 16.47 -19.85 56.56
C PRO A 249 15.23 -19.15 55.99
N TYR A 250 14.05 -19.72 56.23
CA TYR A 250 12.77 -19.11 55.87
C TYR A 250 11.97 -18.78 57.12
N ARG A 251 11.21 -17.69 57.04
CA ARG A 251 10.20 -17.31 58.01
C ARG A 251 8.84 -17.76 57.50
N ARG A 252 8.10 -18.48 58.34
CA ARG A 252 6.68 -18.78 58.12
C ARG A 252 5.81 -18.03 59.13
N GLU A 253 4.80 -17.32 58.65
CA GLU A 253 3.80 -16.63 59.46
C GLU A 253 2.42 -17.20 59.13
N SER A 254 1.77 -17.86 60.08
CA SER A 254 0.38 -18.33 59.93
C SER A 254 -0.58 -17.27 60.50
N PHE A 255 -1.65 -16.94 59.76
CA PHE A 255 -2.59 -15.89 60.14
C PHE A 255 -4.06 -16.34 59.96
N THR A 256 -4.93 -15.91 60.87
CA THR A 256 -6.39 -16.12 60.75
C THR A 256 -7.04 -15.04 59.89
N LEU A 257 -6.60 -13.79 60.06
CA LEU A 257 -7.02 -12.65 59.24
C LEU A 257 -5.80 -11.78 58.97
N LYS A 258 -5.58 -11.43 57.70
CA LYS A 258 -4.51 -10.51 57.29
C LYS A 258 -5.05 -9.54 56.25
N GLU A 259 -4.86 -8.26 56.50
CA GLU A 259 -5.21 -7.20 55.56
C GLU A 259 -3.93 -6.62 54.98
N MET A 260 -3.88 -6.53 53.66
CA MET A 260 -2.78 -5.91 52.94
C MET A 260 -3.31 -4.76 52.08
N VAL A 261 -2.50 -3.70 52.01
CA VAL A 261 -2.80 -2.52 51.21
C VAL A 261 -1.72 -2.40 50.14
N PHE A 262 -2.14 -2.29 48.89
CA PHE A 262 -1.24 -2.11 47.76
C PHE A 262 -1.49 -0.73 47.15
N PRO A 263 -0.45 0.06 46.85
CA PRO A 263 -0.63 1.26 46.03
C PRO A 263 -1.09 0.81 44.64
N PHE A 264 -2.28 1.26 44.24
CA PHE A 264 -2.87 0.92 42.94
C PHE A 264 -3.81 2.05 42.54
N ASP A 265 -3.38 2.89 41.59
CA ASP A 265 -4.20 3.99 41.08
C ASP A 265 -5.07 3.50 39.92
N ALA A 266 -6.37 3.32 40.18
CA ALA A 266 -7.35 2.96 39.16
C ALA A 266 -8.00 4.19 38.49
N ASN A 267 -7.61 5.41 38.85
CA ASN A 267 -8.17 6.61 38.25
C ASN A 267 -7.61 6.87 36.85
N PHE A 268 -8.44 7.49 36.02
CA PHE A 268 -7.99 7.95 34.71
C PHE A 268 -7.18 9.23 34.87
N ASN A 269 -5.86 9.13 34.72
CA ASN A 269 -4.97 10.28 34.70
C ASN A 269 -4.67 10.66 33.26
N ARG A 270 -5.02 11.90 32.88
CA ARG A 270 -4.69 12.45 31.57
C ARG A 270 -3.19 12.70 31.50
N LEU A 271 -2.55 12.14 30.48
CA LEU A 271 -1.16 12.45 30.14
C LEU A 271 -1.03 13.92 29.74
N ASP A 272 0.10 14.52 30.11
CA ASP A 272 0.42 15.88 29.70
C ASP A 272 0.48 16.02 28.17
N GLU A 273 -0.17 17.05 27.65
CA GLU A 273 -0.30 17.29 26.22
C GLU A 273 1.03 17.74 25.58
N GLN A 274 1.92 18.36 26.36
CA GLN A 274 3.16 18.94 25.83
C GLN A 274 4.06 17.90 25.18
N GLY A 275 4.13 16.69 25.75
CA GLY A 275 4.91 15.59 25.18
C GLY A 275 4.46 15.20 23.77
N MET A 276 3.15 15.11 23.54
CA MET A 276 2.60 14.80 22.21
C MET A 276 2.62 16.00 21.27
N ARG A 277 2.45 17.22 21.78
CA ARG A 277 2.53 18.46 20.99
C ARG A 277 3.91 18.65 20.36
N ASN A 278 4.96 18.29 21.10
CA ASN A 278 6.35 18.37 20.62
C ASN A 278 6.71 17.30 19.57
N GLN A 279 5.86 16.30 19.39
CA GLN A 279 6.03 15.27 18.38
C GLN A 279 5.64 15.79 16.99
N TYR A 280 6.11 15.13 15.94
CA TYR A 280 5.87 15.52 14.54
C TYR A 280 4.37 15.67 14.17
N VAL A 281 3.47 14.91 14.81
CA VAL A 281 2.01 14.98 14.58
C VAL A 281 1.39 16.24 15.18
N GLY A 282 2.00 16.82 16.21
CA GLY A 282 1.47 17.96 16.94
C GLY A 282 1.82 19.32 16.35
N LYS A 283 2.64 19.35 15.29
CA LYS A 283 3.24 20.59 14.77
C LYS A 283 2.56 21.15 13.52
N ASN A 284 2.54 22.47 13.41
CA ASN A 284 2.21 23.18 12.16
C ASN A 284 3.45 23.29 11.25
N ILE A 285 3.28 23.83 10.03
CA ILE A 285 4.39 23.91 9.05
C ILE A 285 5.59 24.72 9.58
N ALA A 286 5.36 25.83 10.28
CA ALA A 286 6.45 26.66 10.80
C ALA A 286 7.25 25.93 11.89
N GLU A 287 6.56 25.28 12.83
CA GLU A 287 7.16 24.47 13.89
C GLU A 287 7.90 23.24 13.32
N LEU A 288 7.36 22.61 12.27
CA LEU A 288 8.00 21.49 11.56
C LEU A 288 9.32 21.94 10.92
N ASN A 289 9.32 23.05 10.17
CA ASN A 289 10.53 23.60 9.55
C ASN A 289 11.59 23.98 10.59
N ALA A 290 11.20 24.69 11.64
CA ALA A 290 12.12 25.05 12.72
C ALA A 290 12.77 23.81 13.38
N THR A 291 12.01 22.71 13.50
CA THR A 291 12.55 21.44 14.01
C THR A 291 13.51 20.79 13.02
N ILE A 292 13.18 20.79 11.72
CA ILE A 292 14.05 20.25 10.67
C ILE A 292 15.38 21.03 10.64
N ASP A 293 15.33 22.35 10.66
CA ASP A 293 16.51 23.21 10.60
C ASP A 293 17.40 23.03 11.83
N SER A 294 16.82 23.00 13.04
CA SER A 294 17.57 22.82 14.28
C SER A 294 18.23 21.44 14.38
N VAL A 295 17.54 20.37 13.99
CA VAL A 295 18.13 19.01 13.99
C VAL A 295 19.18 18.90 12.89
N THR A 296 18.98 19.51 11.73
CA THR A 296 19.98 19.54 10.65
C THR A 296 21.26 20.26 11.11
N ALA A 297 21.12 21.45 11.72
CA ALA A 297 22.25 22.18 12.28
C ALA A 297 23.00 21.39 13.36
N ARG A 298 22.28 20.58 14.16
CA ARG A 298 22.89 19.65 15.13
C ARG A 298 23.71 18.57 14.43
N ILE A 299 23.17 17.91 13.41
CA ILE A 299 23.89 16.89 12.63
C ILE A 299 25.14 17.49 11.98
N ASP A 300 25.04 18.67 11.39
CA ASP A 300 26.16 19.36 10.74
C ASP A 300 27.25 19.73 11.75
N SER A 301 26.86 20.29 12.89
CA SER A 301 27.78 20.64 13.97
C SER A 301 28.49 19.41 14.53
N ALA A 302 27.75 18.33 14.79
CA ALA A 302 28.32 17.06 15.22
C ALA A 302 29.25 16.47 14.15
N GLY A 303 28.88 16.57 12.87
CA GLY A 303 29.69 16.15 11.73
C GLY A 303 31.03 16.88 11.66
N VAL A 304 31.04 18.20 11.87
CA VAL A 304 32.28 19.01 11.91
C VAL A 304 33.17 18.61 13.08
N VAL A 305 32.59 18.37 14.26
CA VAL A 305 33.36 17.89 15.43
C VAL A 305 33.96 16.51 15.15
N ILE A 306 33.17 15.56 14.63
CA ILE A 306 33.63 14.22 14.30
C ILE A 306 34.73 14.26 13.23
N ALA A 307 34.58 15.07 12.19
CA ALA A 307 35.58 15.24 11.14
C ALA A 307 36.90 15.81 11.70
N ARG A 308 36.81 16.76 12.63
CA ARG A 308 37.97 17.30 13.34
C ARG A 308 38.64 16.23 14.21
N GLU A 309 37.88 15.50 15.01
CA GLU A 309 38.40 14.41 15.86
C GLU A 309 39.09 13.32 15.03
N LEU A 310 38.51 12.93 13.89
CA LEU A 310 39.10 11.96 12.97
C LEU A 310 40.43 12.46 12.39
N ARG A 311 40.49 13.74 12.00
CA ARG A 311 41.71 14.36 11.46
C ARG A 311 42.81 14.51 12.51
N GLU A 312 42.42 14.85 13.74
CA GLU A 312 43.34 15.08 14.87
C GLU A 312 43.66 13.79 15.64
N ALA A 313 43.07 12.65 15.25
CA ALA A 313 43.29 11.38 15.91
C ALA A 313 44.76 10.95 15.83
N PRO A 314 45.37 10.51 16.94
CA PRO A 314 46.76 10.08 16.93
C PRO A 314 46.92 8.80 16.10
N ALA A 315 47.78 8.86 15.10
CA ALA A 315 48.15 7.70 14.28
C ALA A 315 49.30 6.93 14.95
N MET A 316 49.12 5.65 15.26
CA MET A 316 50.18 4.81 15.86
C MET A 316 50.80 5.40 17.15
N GLY A 317 50.01 6.14 17.94
CA GLY A 317 50.49 6.80 19.18
C GLY A 317 51.23 8.12 18.96
N VAL A 318 51.35 8.58 17.71
CA VAL A 318 51.91 9.87 17.34
C VAL A 318 50.80 10.93 17.45
N PRO A 319 50.92 11.94 18.33
CA PRO A 319 49.92 13.00 18.43
C PRO A 319 49.94 13.90 17.19
N TYR A 320 48.76 14.37 16.78
CA TYR A 320 48.61 15.28 15.65
C TYR A 320 49.25 16.67 15.91
N PHE A 321 49.25 17.10 17.17
CA PHE A 321 49.87 18.36 17.61
C PHE A 321 51.13 18.14 18.44
N VAL A 322 52.09 19.04 18.29
CA VAL A 322 53.26 19.15 19.16
C VAL A 322 53.25 20.53 19.82
N MET A 323 53.61 20.58 21.09
CA MET A 323 53.85 21.83 21.80
C MET A 323 55.24 22.35 21.43
N ARG A 324 55.31 23.49 20.76
CA ARG A 324 56.58 24.15 20.40
C ARG A 324 56.70 25.45 21.19
N GLN A 325 57.87 25.66 21.79
CA GLN A 325 58.26 26.97 22.34
C GLN A 325 59.22 27.62 21.35
N ASP A 326 58.94 28.88 20.99
CA ASP A 326 59.76 29.62 20.04
C ASP A 326 61.08 30.10 20.68
N ARG A 327 61.07 30.32 22.00
CA ARG A 327 62.24 30.68 22.82
C ARG A 327 62.14 30.06 24.22
N PRO A 328 63.27 29.77 24.89
CA PRO A 328 63.26 29.34 26.29
C PRO A 328 62.49 30.34 27.16
N GLY A 329 61.44 29.89 27.85
CA GLY A 329 60.58 30.74 28.69
C GLY A 329 59.36 31.36 28.00
N ALA A 330 59.18 31.19 26.68
CA ALA A 330 57.99 31.63 25.96
C ALA A 330 56.80 30.66 26.16
N PRO A 331 55.54 31.12 26.08
CA PRO A 331 54.38 30.25 26.17
C PRO A 331 54.35 29.23 25.04
N SER A 332 54.08 27.97 25.39
CA SER A 332 54.03 26.85 24.46
C SER A 332 52.86 26.97 23.49
N ARG A 333 53.11 26.90 22.18
CA ARG A 333 52.07 26.92 21.14
C ARG A 333 51.83 25.51 20.58
N LYS A 334 50.56 25.15 20.37
CA LYS A 334 50.17 23.94 19.62
C LYS A 334 50.46 24.17 18.13
N VAL A 335 51.35 23.35 17.56
CA VAL A 335 51.68 23.36 16.13
C VAL A 335 51.36 21.99 15.54
N VAL A 336 50.81 21.97 14.32
CA VAL A 336 50.52 20.73 13.59
C VAL A 336 51.84 20.01 13.29
N ARG A 337 51.89 18.71 13.63
CA ARG A 337 53.03 17.85 13.27
C ARG A 337 52.97 17.58 11.77
N HIS A 338 54.01 17.97 11.06
CA HIS A 338 54.13 17.70 9.63
C HIS A 338 54.65 16.27 9.42
N ASP A 339 54.26 15.65 8.31
CA ASP A 339 54.71 14.33 7.95
C ASP A 339 56.23 14.32 7.76
N VAL A 340 56.88 13.34 8.37
CA VAL A 340 58.32 13.12 8.24
C VAL A 340 58.51 11.95 7.29
N THR A 341 59.26 12.17 6.21
CA THR A 341 59.65 11.09 5.28
C THR A 341 60.50 10.06 6.01
N MET A 342 60.02 8.82 6.07
CA MET A 342 60.78 7.72 6.68
C MET A 342 61.98 7.37 5.79
N SER A 343 63.18 7.33 6.37
CA SER A 343 64.41 6.92 5.67
C SER A 343 64.42 5.44 5.27
N ARG A 344 63.65 4.60 5.98
CA ARG A 344 63.39 3.20 5.68
C ARG A 344 61.99 2.81 6.13
N PRO A 345 61.29 1.89 5.45
CA PRO A 345 60.01 1.36 5.93
C PRO A 345 60.19 0.69 7.30
N LEU A 346 59.26 0.94 8.22
CA LEU A 346 59.21 0.23 9.50
C LEU A 346 58.66 -1.17 9.29
N ASP A 347 59.44 -2.20 9.59
CA ASP A 347 58.98 -3.59 9.61
C ASP A 347 58.25 -3.88 10.94
N VAL A 348 56.93 -3.76 10.89
CA VAL A 348 56.04 -3.95 12.05
C VAL A 348 56.07 -5.39 12.54
N ASP A 349 56.23 -6.36 11.63
CA ASP A 349 56.24 -7.79 11.95
C ASP A 349 57.51 -8.16 12.71
N SER A 350 58.65 -7.60 12.33
CA SER A 350 59.91 -7.77 13.07
C SER A 350 59.84 -7.19 14.49
N VAL A 351 59.22 -6.02 14.67
CA VAL A 351 59.01 -5.39 15.99
C VAL A 351 58.06 -6.22 16.85
N PHE A 352 56.97 -6.73 16.27
CA PHE A 352 56.01 -7.58 16.95
C PHE A 352 56.62 -8.93 17.35
N ASN A 353 57.44 -9.52 16.48
CA ASN A 353 58.07 -10.83 16.68
C ASN A 353 59.31 -10.78 17.61
N ARG A 354 59.89 -9.62 17.91
CA ARG A 354 61.03 -9.53 18.84
C ARG A 354 60.68 -9.77 20.31
N GLY A 355 59.43 -9.53 20.73
CA GLY A 355 58.97 -9.83 22.09
C GLY A 355 58.67 -11.32 22.24
N GLY A 356 58.99 -11.93 23.37
CA GLY A 356 58.56 -13.31 23.71
C GLY A 356 57.04 -13.50 23.70
N TYR A 357 56.54 -14.70 23.99
CA TYR A 357 55.10 -15.03 23.89
C TYR A 357 54.18 -14.10 24.73
N TYR A 358 54.55 -13.81 25.99
CA TYR A 358 53.73 -13.03 26.92
C TYR A 358 53.51 -11.55 26.50
N PRO A 359 54.54 -10.79 26.08
CA PRO A 359 54.36 -9.46 25.46
C PRO A 359 53.43 -9.45 24.24
N ARG A 360 53.49 -10.47 23.37
CA ARG A 360 52.65 -10.52 22.16
C ARG A 360 51.17 -10.66 22.50
N ALA A 361 50.82 -11.56 23.42
CA ALA A 361 49.44 -11.74 23.86
C ALA A 361 48.86 -10.45 24.47
N SER A 362 49.65 -9.73 25.28
CA SER A 362 49.21 -8.46 25.87
C SER A 362 49.03 -7.34 24.83
N ILE A 363 49.93 -7.25 23.84
CA ILE A 363 49.82 -6.31 22.72
C ILE A 363 48.54 -6.59 21.91
N VAL A 364 48.29 -7.86 21.57
CA VAL A 364 47.07 -8.27 20.83
C VAL A 364 45.81 -7.97 21.64
N GLN A 365 45.79 -8.30 22.93
CA GLN A 365 44.65 -8.01 23.80
C GLN A 365 44.38 -6.50 23.92
N SER A 366 45.43 -5.69 24.00
CA SER A 366 45.33 -4.22 24.03
C SER A 366 44.88 -3.64 22.69
N ALA A 367 45.32 -4.23 21.57
CA ALA A 367 44.86 -3.84 20.24
C ALA A 367 43.38 -4.19 20.04
N LEU A 368 42.99 -5.40 20.45
CA LEU A 368 41.61 -5.88 20.40
C LEU A 368 40.68 -5.02 21.26
N SER A 369 41.09 -4.65 22.48
CA SER A 369 40.30 -3.79 23.36
C SER A 369 40.14 -2.38 22.78
N LYS A 370 41.20 -1.80 22.21
CA LYS A 370 41.14 -0.51 21.49
C LYS A 370 40.21 -0.57 20.28
N ALA A 371 40.31 -1.62 19.47
CA ALA A 371 39.46 -1.83 18.30
C ALA A 371 37.99 -2.00 18.68
N LYS A 372 37.70 -2.82 19.71
CA LYS A 372 36.34 -2.99 20.26
C LYS A 372 35.77 -1.68 20.77
N ARG A 373 36.55 -0.91 21.55
CA ARG A 373 36.12 0.41 22.06
C ARG A 373 35.78 1.37 20.93
N LYS A 374 36.62 1.43 19.89
CA LYS A 374 36.38 2.30 18.73
C LYS A 374 35.18 1.85 17.90
N LYS A 375 34.98 0.54 17.73
CA LYS A 375 33.78 -0.01 17.09
C LYS A 375 32.52 0.42 17.84
N THR A 376 32.45 0.19 19.14
CA THR A 376 31.27 0.57 19.96
C THR A 376 31.03 2.08 19.95
N GLU A 377 32.09 2.90 19.98
CA GLU A 377 31.98 4.36 19.87
C GLU A 377 31.34 4.78 18.52
N TYR A 378 31.79 4.22 17.40
CA TYR A 378 31.21 4.52 16.08
C TYR A 378 29.81 3.94 15.91
N GLU A 379 29.51 2.77 16.47
CA GLU A 379 28.15 2.21 16.48
C GLU A 379 27.18 3.14 17.22
N PHE A 380 27.56 3.63 18.41
CA PHE A 380 26.74 4.59 19.15
C PHE A 380 26.54 5.92 18.41
N ARG A 381 27.60 6.46 17.80
CA ARG A 381 27.51 7.66 16.95
C ARG A 381 26.62 7.44 15.74
N ALA A 382 26.68 6.27 15.11
CA ALA A 382 25.84 5.90 13.98
C ALA A 382 24.36 5.81 14.38
N LEU A 383 24.05 5.17 15.52
CA LEU A 383 22.69 5.08 16.06
C LEU A 383 22.12 6.47 16.35
N SER A 384 22.86 7.34 17.04
CA SER A 384 22.42 8.72 17.33
C SER A 384 22.18 9.53 16.06
N ARG A 385 23.07 9.41 15.05
CA ARG A 385 22.86 10.05 13.74
C ARG A 385 21.64 9.50 13.01
N GLU A 386 21.39 8.19 13.09
CA GLU A 386 20.23 7.57 12.45
C GLU A 386 18.91 8.04 13.09
N GLU A 387 18.87 8.20 14.41
CA GLU A 387 17.73 8.77 15.13
C GLU A 387 17.44 10.22 14.72
N ASP A 388 18.48 11.04 14.57
CA ASP A 388 18.36 12.43 14.13
C ASP A 388 17.83 12.50 12.68
N LEU A 389 18.39 11.70 11.77
CA LEU A 389 17.92 11.61 10.39
C LEU A 389 16.49 11.10 10.32
N LYS A 390 16.12 10.11 11.15
CA LYS A 390 14.74 9.61 11.25
C LYS A 390 13.78 10.69 11.74
N THR A 391 14.24 11.54 12.66
CA THR A 391 13.48 12.69 13.15
C THR A 391 13.24 13.70 12.03
N ILE A 392 14.27 14.06 11.27
CA ILE A 392 14.15 14.92 10.07
C ILE A 392 13.15 14.32 9.07
N ARG A 393 13.30 13.04 8.72
CA ARG A 393 12.42 12.37 7.76
C ARG A 393 10.96 12.37 8.21
N ARG A 394 10.67 12.08 9.48
CA ARG A 394 9.30 12.10 10.02
C ARG A 394 8.66 13.49 9.95
N HIS A 395 9.41 14.54 10.31
CA HIS A 395 8.91 15.91 10.25
C HIS A 395 8.71 16.37 8.79
N GLY A 396 9.65 16.04 7.90
CA GLY A 396 9.53 16.32 6.47
C GLY A 396 8.34 15.61 5.83
N ILE A 397 8.07 14.35 6.22
CA ILE A 397 6.94 13.59 5.71
C ILE A 397 5.62 14.25 6.08
N GLU A 398 5.41 14.64 7.35
CA GLU A 398 4.17 15.33 7.73
C GLU A 398 4.05 16.70 7.05
N LEU A 399 5.16 17.41 6.86
CA LEU A 399 5.15 18.66 6.11
C LEU A 399 4.62 18.44 4.69
N GLN A 400 5.20 17.48 3.95
CA GLN A 400 4.77 17.18 2.58
C GLN A 400 3.32 16.67 2.53
N LYS A 401 2.92 15.85 3.51
CA LYS A 401 1.57 15.30 3.61
C LYS A 401 0.49 16.38 3.68
N LYS A 402 0.76 17.51 4.36
CA LYS A 402 -0.16 18.66 4.41
C LYS A 402 -0.48 19.23 3.01
N PHE A 403 0.46 19.15 2.07
CA PHE A 403 0.27 19.61 0.69
C PHE A 403 -0.32 18.53 -0.20
N THR A 404 0.22 17.31 -0.15
CA THR A 404 -0.17 16.22 -1.06
C THR A 404 -1.64 15.84 -0.89
N LEU A 405 -2.19 15.93 0.31
CA LEU A 405 -3.61 15.65 0.57
C LEU A 405 -4.54 16.68 -0.10
N SER A 406 -4.21 17.97 -0.04
CA SER A 406 -5.00 19.00 -0.74
C SER A 406 -4.91 18.85 -2.26
N VAL A 407 -3.73 18.49 -2.78
CA VAL A 407 -3.55 18.21 -4.22
C VAL A 407 -4.30 16.94 -4.65
N ALA A 408 -4.32 15.91 -3.80
CA ALA A 408 -5.05 14.68 -4.08
C ALA A 408 -6.54 14.95 -4.32
N CYS A 409 -7.16 15.85 -3.57
CA CYS A 409 -8.57 16.25 -3.75
C CYS A 409 -8.86 16.72 -5.19
N LEU A 410 -7.95 17.51 -5.77
CA LEU A 410 -8.07 17.99 -7.15
C LEU A 410 -7.89 16.86 -8.15
N ILE A 411 -6.86 16.02 -7.96
CA ILE A 411 -6.57 14.88 -8.85
C ILE A 411 -7.75 13.91 -8.88
N PHE A 412 -8.29 13.56 -7.71
CA PHE A 412 -9.44 12.67 -7.60
C PHE A 412 -10.70 13.24 -8.25
N PHE A 413 -10.93 14.56 -8.20
CA PHE A 413 -12.00 15.19 -8.96
C PHE A 413 -11.79 15.06 -10.48
N PHE A 414 -10.57 15.32 -10.98
CA PHE A 414 -10.23 15.21 -12.40
C PHE A 414 -10.17 13.77 -12.91
N ILE A 415 -10.15 12.79 -12.01
CA ILE A 415 -10.32 11.39 -12.35
C ILE A 415 -11.82 11.03 -12.34
N GLY A 416 -12.52 11.37 -11.26
CA GLY A 416 -13.90 10.95 -11.02
C GLY A 416 -14.91 11.58 -11.96
N ALA A 417 -14.84 12.89 -12.21
CA ALA A 417 -15.79 13.58 -13.08
C ALA A 417 -15.75 13.09 -14.54
N PRO A 418 -14.57 12.96 -15.19
CA PRO A 418 -14.48 12.37 -16.53
C PRO A 418 -14.89 10.90 -16.58
N LEU A 419 -14.49 10.10 -15.59
CA LEU A 419 -14.83 8.68 -15.54
C LEU A 419 -16.34 8.49 -15.39
N GLY A 420 -17.00 9.26 -14.52
CA GLY A 420 -18.46 9.27 -14.37
C GLY A 420 -19.18 9.65 -15.66
N ALA A 421 -18.67 10.64 -16.40
CA ALA A 421 -19.24 11.03 -17.70
C ALA A 421 -19.10 9.95 -18.80
N ILE A 422 -18.11 9.06 -18.68
CA ILE A 422 -17.85 7.97 -19.63
C ILE A 422 -18.70 6.73 -19.31
N ILE A 423 -18.85 6.38 -18.03
CA ILE A 423 -19.57 5.18 -17.57
C ILE A 423 -21.08 5.46 -17.59
N ARG A 424 -21.69 5.43 -18.79
CA ARG A 424 -23.12 5.73 -19.03
C ARG A 424 -24.06 4.54 -18.79
N LYS A 425 -23.53 3.32 -18.68
CA LYS A 425 -24.29 2.06 -18.56
C LYS A 425 -23.65 1.19 -17.48
N GLY A 426 -24.32 1.01 -16.34
CA GLY A 426 -23.81 0.17 -15.25
C GLY A 426 -24.62 0.14 -13.96
N GLY A 427 -25.66 0.96 -13.82
CA GLY A 427 -26.41 1.08 -12.57
C GLY A 427 -25.55 1.72 -11.46
N LEU A 428 -26.17 2.04 -10.32
CA LEU A 428 -25.53 2.73 -9.19
C LEU A 428 -24.24 2.06 -8.67
N GLY A 429 -24.03 0.76 -8.92
CA GLY A 429 -22.91 -0.01 -8.39
C GLY A 429 -21.58 0.11 -9.13
N MET A 430 -21.59 0.17 -10.48
CA MET A 430 -20.34 0.19 -11.28
C MET A 430 -19.45 1.42 -10.99
N PRO A 431 -20.02 2.65 -10.95
CA PRO A 431 -19.37 3.84 -10.40
C PRO A 431 -18.57 3.62 -9.11
N ILE A 432 -19.18 2.95 -8.13
CA ILE A 432 -18.61 2.72 -6.81
C ILE A 432 -17.42 1.76 -6.92
N VAL A 433 -17.57 0.65 -7.63
CA VAL A 433 -16.49 -0.34 -7.78
C VAL A 433 -15.23 0.29 -8.39
N PHE A 434 -15.38 1.08 -9.46
CA PHE A 434 -14.24 1.76 -10.07
C PHE A 434 -13.59 2.79 -9.14
N SER A 435 -14.38 3.54 -8.38
CA SER A 435 -13.84 4.49 -7.40
C SER A 435 -13.05 3.79 -6.29
N VAL A 436 -13.56 2.69 -5.76
CA VAL A 436 -12.90 1.89 -4.72
C VAL A 436 -11.61 1.28 -5.26
N PHE A 437 -11.63 0.71 -6.47
CA PHE A 437 -10.42 0.17 -7.12
C PHE A 437 -9.34 1.25 -7.29
N LEU A 438 -9.70 2.42 -7.81
CA LEU A 438 -8.75 3.51 -8.02
C LEU A 438 -8.22 4.07 -6.70
N PHE A 439 -9.07 4.15 -5.68
CA PHE A 439 -8.66 4.55 -4.34
C PHE A 439 -7.72 3.54 -3.68
N ILE A 440 -7.98 2.23 -3.82
CA ILE A 440 -7.06 1.17 -3.35
C ILE A 440 -5.70 1.31 -4.05
N PHE A 441 -5.70 1.52 -5.37
CA PHE A 441 -4.47 1.72 -6.13
C PHE A 441 -3.69 2.94 -5.65
N TYR A 442 -4.36 4.08 -5.46
CA TYR A 442 -3.78 5.27 -4.84
C TYR A 442 -3.17 4.95 -3.47
N TYR A 443 -3.94 4.33 -2.58
CA TYR A 443 -3.55 4.06 -1.20
C TYR A 443 -2.34 3.11 -1.14
N ILE A 444 -2.25 2.12 -2.04
CA ILE A 444 -1.10 1.22 -2.12
C ILE A 444 0.17 1.99 -2.52
N ILE A 445 0.10 2.82 -3.56
CA ILE A 445 1.26 3.61 -4.02
C ILE A 445 1.66 4.64 -2.96
N ASP A 446 0.68 5.34 -2.38
CA ASP A 446 0.92 6.36 -1.35
C ASP A 446 1.59 5.77 -0.12
N ASN A 447 1.11 4.62 0.39
CA ASN A 447 1.75 3.93 1.50
C ASN A 447 3.12 3.38 1.15
N THR A 448 3.34 2.98 -0.10
CA THR A 448 4.65 2.49 -0.58
C THR A 448 5.65 3.63 -0.59
N GLY A 449 5.30 4.78 -1.16
CA GLY A 449 6.09 6.01 -1.14
C GLY A 449 6.37 6.51 0.28
N PHE A 450 5.35 6.55 1.14
CA PHE A 450 5.48 6.87 2.56
C PHE A 450 6.46 5.93 3.28
N LYS A 451 6.36 4.62 3.08
CA LYS A 451 7.27 3.64 3.71
C LYS A 451 8.71 3.83 3.22
N MET A 452 8.91 4.01 1.91
CA MET A 452 10.24 4.24 1.32
C MET A 452 10.88 5.54 1.82
N ALA A 453 10.11 6.63 1.91
CA ALA A 453 10.58 7.89 2.49
C ALA A 453 10.91 7.75 3.98
N ARG A 454 10.06 7.05 4.75
CA ARG A 454 10.26 6.85 6.20
C ARG A 454 11.54 6.07 6.49
N GLU A 455 11.81 5.04 5.69
CA GLU A 455 13.01 4.20 5.78
C GLU A 455 14.27 4.87 5.21
N GLY A 456 14.13 6.02 4.53
CA GLY A 456 15.26 6.72 3.92
C GLY A 456 15.79 6.05 2.65
N ARG A 457 14.96 5.24 1.97
CA ARG A 457 15.29 4.64 0.66
C ARG A 457 15.07 5.60 -0.50
N LEU A 458 14.12 6.52 -0.34
CA LEU A 458 13.85 7.64 -1.24
C LEU A 458 13.90 8.92 -0.43
N GLU A 459 14.18 10.04 -1.12
CA GLU A 459 14.01 11.36 -0.53
C GLU A 459 12.55 11.60 -0.14
N VAL A 460 12.35 12.43 0.89
CA VAL A 460 11.02 12.63 1.48
C VAL A 460 10.02 13.20 0.48
N TRP A 461 10.45 14.17 -0.33
CA TRP A 461 9.59 14.77 -1.34
C TRP A 461 9.25 13.77 -2.47
N GLU A 462 10.19 12.94 -2.91
CA GLU A 462 9.95 11.94 -3.95
C GLU A 462 8.94 10.89 -3.48
N GLY A 463 9.14 10.37 -2.27
CA GLY A 463 8.26 9.33 -1.72
C GLY A 463 6.83 9.83 -1.49
N MET A 464 6.66 11.06 -0.96
CA MET A 464 5.33 11.59 -0.65
C MET A 464 4.56 12.05 -1.90
N TRP A 465 5.24 12.49 -2.95
CA TRP A 465 4.61 12.91 -4.21
C TRP A 465 4.46 11.78 -5.24
N LEU A 466 4.90 10.56 -4.91
CA LEU A 466 4.87 9.40 -5.79
C LEU A 466 3.45 9.10 -6.30
N SER A 467 2.48 9.02 -5.39
CA SER A 467 1.07 8.73 -5.71
C SER A 467 0.47 9.79 -6.64
N THR A 468 0.72 11.06 -6.34
CA THR A 468 0.31 12.21 -7.15
C THR A 468 0.94 12.19 -8.55
N SER A 469 2.24 11.88 -8.64
CA SER A 469 2.98 11.83 -9.91
C SER A 469 2.47 10.73 -10.85
N VAL A 470 1.99 9.61 -10.29
CA VAL A 470 1.39 8.51 -11.07
C VAL A 470 -0.05 8.82 -11.49
N LEU A 471 -0.85 9.41 -10.61
CA LEU A 471 -2.28 9.64 -10.88
C LEU A 471 -2.57 10.90 -11.70
N LEU A 472 -1.71 11.92 -11.63
CA LEU A 472 -1.92 13.17 -12.37
C LEU A 472 -1.96 12.95 -13.90
N PRO A 473 -1.02 12.21 -14.52
CA PRO A 473 -1.11 11.86 -15.94
C PRO A 473 -2.39 11.10 -16.29
N LEU A 474 -2.84 10.19 -15.41
CA LEU A 474 -4.09 9.44 -15.59
C LEU A 474 -5.31 10.37 -15.56
N GLY A 475 -5.38 11.29 -14.60
CA GLY A 475 -6.46 12.28 -14.51
C GLY A 475 -6.51 13.20 -15.73
N VAL A 476 -5.35 13.68 -16.20
CA VAL A 476 -5.24 14.49 -17.42
C VAL A 476 -5.69 13.68 -18.64
N PHE A 477 -5.23 12.43 -18.78
CA PHE A 477 -5.61 11.55 -19.89
C PHE A 477 -7.11 11.26 -19.91
N LEU A 478 -7.71 10.91 -18.78
CA LEU A 478 -9.15 10.65 -18.67
C LEU A 478 -9.97 11.91 -18.97
N THR A 479 -9.55 13.06 -18.45
CA THR A 479 -10.18 14.36 -18.75
C THR A 479 -10.15 14.64 -20.25
N TYR A 480 -9.00 14.50 -20.90
CA TYR A 480 -8.85 14.68 -22.34
C TYR A 480 -9.75 13.75 -23.14
N LYS A 481 -9.84 12.48 -22.76
CA LYS A 481 -10.66 11.48 -23.45
C LYS A 481 -12.16 11.71 -23.27
N ALA A 482 -12.62 12.11 -22.08
CA ALA A 482 -14.02 12.43 -21.84
C ALA A 482 -14.51 13.66 -22.61
N VAL A 483 -13.61 14.63 -22.84
CA VAL A 483 -13.88 15.80 -23.69
C VAL A 483 -14.04 15.40 -25.16
N ASN A 484 -13.22 14.48 -25.65
CA ASN A 484 -13.19 14.06 -27.06
C ASN A 484 -14.14 12.88 -27.39
N ASP A 485 -15.12 12.58 -26.52
CA ASP A 485 -16.13 11.51 -26.67
C ASP A 485 -15.59 10.14 -27.13
N SER A 486 -14.32 9.88 -26.85
CA SER A 486 -13.69 8.62 -27.24
C SER A 486 -14.14 7.54 -26.26
N ALA A 487 -14.85 6.53 -26.77
CA ALA A 487 -15.24 5.35 -25.99
C ALA A 487 -14.00 4.48 -25.68
N VAL A 488 -13.18 4.93 -24.72
CA VAL A 488 -11.97 4.22 -24.28
C VAL A 488 -12.31 2.89 -23.61
N PHE A 489 -13.52 2.76 -23.04
CA PHE A 489 -14.00 1.54 -22.38
C PHE A 489 -15.21 0.95 -23.08
N ASN A 490 -15.09 0.66 -24.37
CA ASN A 490 -16.04 -0.25 -25.00
C ASN A 490 -15.70 -1.66 -24.50
N ALA A 491 -16.42 -2.15 -23.49
CA ALA A 491 -16.20 -3.49 -22.92
C ALA A 491 -16.21 -4.55 -24.03
N ASP A 492 -17.03 -4.35 -25.07
CA ASP A 492 -17.08 -5.19 -26.25
C ASP A 492 -15.80 -5.11 -27.10
N ALA A 493 -15.12 -3.96 -27.18
CA ALA A 493 -13.85 -3.85 -27.88
C ALA A 493 -12.72 -4.55 -27.14
N TYR A 494 -12.68 -4.49 -25.81
CA TYR A 494 -11.70 -5.24 -25.00
C TYR A 494 -12.01 -6.74 -25.00
N ILE A 495 -13.28 -7.14 -24.86
CA ILE A 495 -13.70 -8.53 -24.94
C ILE A 495 -13.42 -9.07 -26.35
N ASN A 496 -13.66 -8.31 -27.42
CA ASN A 496 -13.34 -8.72 -28.78
C ASN A 496 -11.83 -8.71 -29.05
N PHE A 497 -11.06 -7.80 -28.45
CA PHE A 497 -9.60 -7.83 -28.49
C PHE A 497 -9.05 -9.07 -27.78
N ILE A 498 -9.58 -9.39 -26.58
CA ILE A 498 -9.23 -10.58 -25.80
C ILE A 498 -9.69 -11.86 -26.52
N LYS A 499 -10.88 -11.90 -27.12
CA LYS A 499 -11.36 -13.02 -27.95
C LYS A 499 -10.50 -13.21 -29.21
N ARG A 500 -10.06 -12.12 -29.84
CA ARG A 500 -9.08 -12.15 -30.95
C ARG A 500 -7.70 -12.62 -30.49
N LEU A 501 -7.32 -12.32 -29.24
CA LEU A 501 -6.04 -12.68 -28.65
C LEU A 501 -6.01 -14.14 -28.14
N LEU A 502 -7.13 -14.65 -27.62
CA LEU A 502 -7.30 -15.98 -26.99
C LEU A 502 -8.11 -16.97 -27.85
N GLY A 503 -8.21 -16.73 -29.16
CA GLY A 503 -8.48 -17.80 -30.12
C GLY A 503 -9.82 -18.55 -30.04
N ARG A 504 -10.87 -18.04 -29.39
CA ARG A 504 -12.18 -18.74 -29.44
C ARG A 504 -12.70 -18.77 -30.89
N GLY A 505 -12.87 -19.97 -31.44
CA GLY A 505 -13.28 -20.22 -32.83
C GLY A 505 -14.63 -19.59 -33.17
N GLU A 506 -14.73 -18.94 -34.32
CA GLU A 506 -16.01 -18.59 -34.94
C GLU A 506 -16.57 -19.82 -35.63
N VAL A 507 -17.85 -20.13 -35.38
CA VAL A 507 -18.56 -21.20 -36.08
C VAL A 507 -19.04 -20.66 -37.41
N ARG A 508 -18.75 -21.36 -38.51
CA ARG A 508 -19.18 -20.96 -39.86
C ARG A 508 -20.70 -21.14 -39.99
N GLN A 509 -21.41 -20.09 -40.38
CA GLN A 509 -22.83 -20.13 -40.69
C GLN A 509 -23.01 -19.79 -42.17
N LEU A 510 -23.56 -20.73 -42.94
CA LEU A 510 -23.87 -20.55 -44.36
C LEU A 510 -25.39 -20.61 -44.55
N GLU A 511 -25.96 -19.62 -45.22
CA GLU A 511 -27.36 -19.65 -45.64
C GLU A 511 -27.48 -20.35 -46.98
N VAL A 512 -28.44 -21.26 -47.12
CA VAL A 512 -28.72 -21.94 -48.39
C VAL A 512 -29.31 -20.90 -49.37
N LYS A 513 -28.56 -20.57 -50.44
CA LYS A 513 -29.01 -19.62 -51.45
C LYS A 513 -30.20 -20.19 -52.23
N THR A 514 -31.25 -19.39 -52.42
CA THR A 514 -32.47 -19.78 -53.14
C THR A 514 -32.33 -19.67 -54.67
N VAL A 515 -31.33 -18.92 -55.16
CA VAL A 515 -31.01 -18.76 -56.59
C VAL A 515 -29.50 -18.89 -56.76
N VAL A 516 -29.09 -19.86 -57.59
CA VAL A 516 -27.68 -20.12 -57.92
C VAL A 516 -27.44 -19.65 -59.37
N ILE A 517 -26.45 -18.79 -59.58
CA ILE A 517 -26.15 -18.17 -60.89
C ILE A 517 -25.24 -19.07 -61.74
N ASP A 518 -24.26 -19.73 -61.11
CA ASP A 518 -23.32 -20.66 -61.75
C ASP A 518 -23.38 -22.03 -61.06
N GLU A 519 -23.60 -23.08 -61.85
CA GLU A 519 -23.73 -24.45 -61.34
C GLU A 519 -22.36 -25.06 -61.03
N VAL A 520 -22.26 -25.76 -59.90
CA VAL A 520 -21.02 -26.38 -59.44
C VAL A 520 -20.70 -27.61 -60.30
N ASP A 521 -19.65 -27.55 -61.11
CA ASP A 521 -19.10 -28.72 -61.78
C ASP A 521 -18.43 -29.65 -60.77
N THR A 522 -18.84 -30.93 -60.80
CA THR A 522 -18.33 -31.99 -59.93
C THR A 522 -16.83 -32.22 -60.13
N GLN A 523 -16.31 -32.14 -61.35
CA GLN A 523 -14.87 -32.37 -61.60
C GLN A 523 -14.01 -31.24 -61.02
N GLU A 524 -14.44 -30.00 -61.22
CA GLU A 524 -13.78 -28.82 -60.66
C GLU A 524 -13.89 -28.76 -59.13
N ALA A 525 -15.03 -29.19 -58.55
CA ALA A 525 -15.22 -29.31 -57.11
C ALA A 525 -14.24 -30.32 -56.48
N LEU A 526 -14.09 -31.50 -57.09
CA LEU A 526 -13.15 -32.52 -56.64
C LEU A 526 -11.70 -32.04 -56.76
N ARG A 527 -11.34 -31.37 -57.86
CA ARG A 527 -10.00 -30.78 -58.05
C ARG A 527 -9.66 -29.78 -56.95
N ARG A 528 -10.59 -28.90 -56.59
CA ARG A 528 -10.40 -27.89 -55.52
C ARG A 528 -10.25 -28.51 -54.14
N LEU A 529 -10.99 -29.59 -53.84
CA LEU A 529 -10.84 -30.35 -52.60
C LEU A 529 -9.50 -31.11 -52.57
N ASP A 530 -9.04 -31.66 -53.70
CA ASP A 530 -7.73 -32.33 -53.80
C ASP A 530 -6.55 -31.37 -53.66
N GLU A 531 -6.68 -30.14 -54.15
CA GLU A 531 -5.69 -29.08 -53.98
C GLU A 531 -5.67 -28.59 -52.52
N LEU A 532 -6.84 -28.44 -51.90
CA LEU A 532 -6.97 -28.05 -50.50
C LEU A 532 -6.34 -29.09 -49.56
N ASP A 533 -6.66 -30.38 -49.74
CA ASP A 533 -6.07 -31.46 -48.93
C ASP A 533 -4.54 -31.51 -49.07
N ARG A 534 -4.01 -31.36 -50.29
CA ARG A 534 -2.56 -31.29 -50.53
C ARG A 534 -1.91 -30.11 -49.80
N ASP A 535 -2.52 -28.94 -49.84
CA ASP A 535 -2.02 -27.75 -49.13
C ASP A 535 -2.09 -27.92 -47.60
N VAL A 536 -3.14 -28.57 -47.08
CA VAL A 536 -3.27 -28.90 -45.65
C VAL A 536 -2.20 -29.91 -45.22
N GLU A 537 -1.99 -30.98 -45.97
CA GLU A 537 -0.98 -32.00 -45.69
C GLU A 537 0.44 -31.44 -45.74
N ALA A 538 0.75 -30.61 -46.75
CA ALA A 538 2.02 -29.90 -46.83
C ALA A 538 2.24 -29.00 -45.60
N TYR A 539 1.21 -28.26 -45.17
CA TYR A 539 1.30 -27.40 -44.00
C TYR A 539 1.47 -28.20 -42.69
N LEU A 540 0.80 -29.34 -42.54
CA LEU A 540 0.93 -30.22 -41.37
C LEU A 540 2.30 -30.90 -41.29
N THR A 541 2.97 -31.09 -42.43
CA THR A 541 4.30 -31.70 -42.56
C THR A 541 5.41 -30.70 -42.26
N ASP A 542 5.28 -29.47 -42.77
CA ASP A 542 6.25 -28.38 -42.53
C ASP A 542 6.28 -27.89 -41.07
N ASN A 543 5.19 -28.11 -40.32
CA ASN A 543 5.01 -27.64 -38.95
C ASN A 543 4.87 -28.83 -37.98
N PRO A 544 5.85 -29.10 -37.09
CA PRO A 544 5.81 -30.24 -36.17
C PRO A 544 4.79 -30.06 -35.03
N GLU A 545 4.27 -31.17 -34.49
CA GLU A 545 3.22 -31.17 -33.46
C GLU A 545 3.66 -30.62 -32.10
N ARG A 546 4.96 -30.72 -31.76
CA ARG A 546 5.53 -30.15 -30.54
C ARG A 546 6.73 -29.30 -30.89
N GLN A 547 6.65 -28.01 -30.56
CA GLN A 547 7.78 -27.09 -30.68
C GLN A 547 8.45 -26.90 -29.31
N ASN A 548 9.74 -27.19 -29.24
CA ASN A 548 10.56 -26.81 -28.09
C ASN A 548 10.56 -25.29 -27.93
N TYR A 549 10.75 -24.81 -26.69
CA TYR A 549 10.69 -23.37 -26.35
C TYR A 549 11.50 -22.49 -27.31
N VAL A 550 12.73 -22.88 -27.64
CA VAL A 550 13.60 -22.15 -28.58
C VAL A 550 13.06 -22.17 -30.01
N ALA A 551 12.52 -23.31 -30.46
CA ALA A 551 11.95 -23.46 -31.80
C ALA A 551 10.65 -22.64 -31.97
N TYR A 552 9.84 -22.51 -30.92
CA TYR A 552 8.64 -21.68 -30.92
C TYR A 552 8.96 -20.20 -31.16
N TRP A 553 9.99 -19.66 -30.49
CA TRP A 553 10.39 -18.26 -30.62
C TRP A 553 11.19 -17.94 -31.90
N LEU A 554 11.96 -18.90 -32.43
CA LEU A 554 12.83 -18.67 -33.59
C LEU A 554 12.22 -19.08 -34.94
N ARG A 555 11.30 -20.06 -34.95
CA ARG A 555 10.72 -20.61 -36.18
C ARG A 555 9.19 -20.52 -36.21
N GLY A 556 8.51 -20.76 -35.10
CA GLY A 556 7.04 -20.74 -35.00
C GLY A 556 6.33 -21.53 -36.12
N TYR A 557 5.06 -21.22 -36.38
CA TYR A 557 4.31 -21.71 -37.54
C TYR A 557 4.22 -20.62 -38.63
N SER A 558 4.26 -21.00 -39.91
CA SER A 558 4.31 -20.04 -41.01
C SER A 558 2.96 -19.32 -41.24
N ARG A 559 2.82 -18.10 -40.71
CA ARG A 559 1.59 -17.28 -40.86
C ARG A 559 1.23 -16.95 -42.30
N SER A 560 2.20 -16.80 -43.19
CA SER A 560 1.98 -16.53 -44.62
C SER A 560 1.46 -17.76 -45.36
N ALA A 561 1.93 -18.96 -45.03
CA ALA A 561 1.40 -20.20 -45.59
C ALA A 561 -0.01 -20.48 -45.05
N LEU A 562 -0.25 -20.24 -43.76
CA LEU A 562 -1.58 -20.38 -43.16
C LEU A 562 -2.60 -19.42 -43.78
N LYS A 563 -2.19 -18.19 -44.09
CA LYS A 563 -3.06 -17.22 -44.79
C LYS A 563 -3.43 -17.73 -46.19
N ARG A 564 -2.46 -18.20 -46.97
CA ARG A 564 -2.73 -18.79 -48.29
C ARG A 564 -3.69 -19.98 -48.21
N LEU A 565 -3.52 -20.83 -47.20
CA LEU A 565 -4.40 -21.97 -46.94
C LEU A 565 -5.81 -21.53 -46.56
N SER A 566 -5.95 -20.50 -45.73
CA SER A 566 -7.24 -19.90 -45.39
C SER A 566 -7.93 -19.31 -46.62
N ASP A 567 -7.21 -18.56 -47.45
CA ASP A 567 -7.77 -17.94 -48.66
C ASP A 567 -8.26 -19.03 -49.65
N ARG A 568 -7.53 -20.16 -49.74
CA ARG A 568 -7.92 -21.33 -50.53
C ARG A 568 -9.18 -22.00 -49.97
N LEU A 569 -9.22 -22.24 -48.65
CA LEU A 569 -10.37 -22.84 -47.97
C LEU A 569 -11.63 -22.02 -48.21
N GLU A 570 -11.56 -20.70 -48.02
CA GLU A 570 -12.72 -19.81 -48.25
C GLU A 570 -13.14 -19.81 -49.72
N SER A 571 -12.20 -19.80 -50.67
CA SER A 571 -12.52 -19.89 -52.10
C SER A 571 -13.21 -21.21 -52.48
N THR A 572 -12.78 -22.33 -51.90
CA THR A 572 -13.40 -23.65 -52.11
C THR A 572 -14.79 -23.71 -51.49
N VAL A 573 -14.97 -23.13 -50.30
CA VAL A 573 -16.27 -23.07 -49.61
C VAL A 573 -17.25 -22.17 -50.37
N GLU A 574 -16.79 -21.02 -50.86
CA GLU A 574 -17.61 -20.10 -51.65
C GLU A 574 -18.10 -20.77 -52.93
N TYR A 575 -17.22 -21.48 -53.64
CA TYR A 575 -17.59 -22.26 -54.83
C TYR A 575 -18.60 -23.37 -54.51
N LEU A 576 -18.35 -24.19 -53.48
CA LEU A 576 -19.23 -25.29 -53.09
C LEU A 576 -20.55 -24.82 -52.46
N SER A 577 -20.61 -23.61 -51.92
CA SER A 577 -21.84 -23.00 -51.38
C SER A 577 -22.94 -22.83 -52.43
N ASN A 578 -22.55 -22.81 -53.71
CA ASN A 578 -23.45 -22.76 -54.85
C ASN A 578 -24.02 -24.14 -55.25
N SER A 579 -23.72 -25.22 -54.50
CA SER A 579 -24.25 -26.56 -54.78
C SER A 579 -25.76 -26.65 -54.48
N ARG A 580 -26.53 -27.28 -55.39
CA ARG A 580 -27.97 -27.58 -55.17
C ARG A 580 -28.20 -28.66 -54.11
N LYS A 581 -27.19 -29.48 -53.80
CA LYS A 581 -27.27 -30.55 -52.80
C LYS A 581 -27.24 -29.93 -51.40
N ARG A 582 -28.38 -29.86 -50.72
CA ARG A 582 -28.50 -29.33 -49.34
C ARG A 582 -27.54 -30.00 -48.35
N LEU A 583 -27.27 -31.30 -48.51
CA LEU A 583 -26.32 -32.06 -47.69
C LEU A 583 -24.88 -31.56 -47.86
N VAL A 584 -24.49 -31.12 -49.06
CA VAL A 584 -23.15 -30.54 -49.31
C VAL A 584 -23.04 -29.20 -48.59
N VAL A 585 -24.04 -28.31 -48.75
CA VAL A 585 -24.05 -27.00 -48.09
C VAL A 585 -24.09 -27.11 -46.56
N MET A 586 -24.86 -28.06 -46.01
CA MET A 586 -24.86 -28.33 -44.58
C MET A 586 -23.50 -28.81 -44.09
N LYS A 587 -22.82 -29.65 -44.87
CA LYS A 587 -21.53 -30.21 -44.51
C LYS A 587 -20.39 -29.19 -44.59
N LEU A 588 -20.51 -28.16 -45.43
CA LEU A 588 -19.59 -27.02 -45.46
C LEU A 588 -19.56 -26.21 -44.14
N MET A 589 -20.60 -26.30 -43.31
CA MET A 589 -20.62 -25.66 -41.99
C MET A 589 -19.69 -26.36 -40.98
N ASP A 590 -19.35 -27.62 -41.21
CA ASP A 590 -18.40 -28.39 -40.37
C ASP A 590 -16.93 -27.99 -40.65
N LEU A 591 -16.67 -27.25 -41.73
CA LEU A 591 -15.33 -26.74 -42.03
C LEU A 591 -14.99 -25.53 -41.12
N PRO A 592 -13.84 -25.55 -40.42
CA PRO A 592 -13.45 -24.48 -39.51
C PRO A 592 -13.00 -23.22 -40.27
N VAL A 593 -13.09 -22.05 -39.62
CA VAL A 593 -12.54 -20.79 -40.14
C VAL A 593 -11.09 -20.64 -39.67
N LEU A 594 -10.14 -20.87 -40.56
CA LEU A 594 -8.71 -20.78 -40.23
C LEU A 594 -8.28 -19.33 -39.98
N ARG A 595 -7.76 -19.05 -38.79
CA ARG A 595 -7.28 -17.71 -38.41
C ARG A 595 -5.77 -17.64 -38.42
N SER A 596 -5.20 -16.48 -38.74
CA SER A 596 -3.75 -16.24 -38.58
C SER A 596 -3.46 -15.52 -37.26
N LEU A 597 -3.49 -16.26 -36.14
CA LEU A 597 -3.15 -15.72 -34.82
C LEU A 597 -1.67 -15.37 -34.73
N TRP A 598 -1.36 -14.28 -34.01
CA TRP A 598 0.03 -13.90 -33.72
C TRP A 598 0.74 -14.92 -32.81
N LEU A 599 0.00 -15.62 -31.96
CA LEU A 599 0.50 -16.70 -31.09
C LEU A 599 1.09 -17.89 -31.87
N TYR A 600 0.75 -18.08 -33.15
CA TYR A 600 1.35 -19.12 -33.98
C TYR A 600 2.80 -18.81 -34.35
N HIS A 601 3.14 -17.52 -34.46
CA HIS A 601 4.49 -17.03 -34.74
C HIS A 601 4.68 -15.65 -34.11
N PRO A 602 5.09 -15.59 -32.83
CA PRO A 602 5.03 -14.35 -32.07
C PRO A 602 6.07 -13.31 -32.50
N VAL A 603 7.11 -13.69 -33.24
CA VAL A 603 8.22 -12.77 -33.49
C VAL A 603 8.75 -12.88 -34.91
N ASN A 604 8.70 -11.78 -35.67
CA ASN A 604 9.27 -11.72 -37.02
C ASN A 604 10.78 -11.39 -37.01
N TYR A 605 11.31 -10.81 -35.93
CA TYR A 605 12.71 -10.39 -35.82
C TYR A 605 13.53 -11.32 -34.93
N ARG A 606 14.61 -11.90 -35.46
CA ARG A 606 15.41 -12.93 -34.75
C ARG A 606 15.98 -12.46 -33.41
N TRP A 607 16.31 -11.18 -33.26
CA TRP A 607 16.84 -10.61 -32.01
C TRP A 607 15.78 -10.56 -30.89
N VAL A 608 14.53 -10.25 -31.22
CA VAL A 608 13.42 -10.27 -30.26
C VAL A 608 13.14 -11.71 -29.80
N GLY A 609 13.30 -12.69 -30.69
CA GLY A 609 13.15 -14.11 -30.35
C GLY A 609 14.19 -14.56 -29.33
N TRP A 610 15.46 -14.21 -29.55
CA TRP A 610 16.54 -14.46 -28.57
C TRP A 610 16.33 -13.74 -27.23
N THR A 611 15.79 -12.52 -27.27
CA THR A 611 15.49 -11.74 -26.06
C THR A 611 14.39 -12.41 -25.22
N MET A 612 13.34 -12.93 -25.87
CA MET A 612 12.27 -13.67 -25.19
C MET A 612 12.72 -15.04 -24.68
N VAL A 613 13.66 -15.69 -25.38
CA VAL A 613 14.31 -16.93 -24.90
C VAL A 613 15.15 -16.66 -23.64
N ALA A 614 15.84 -15.52 -23.57
CA ALA A 614 16.61 -15.12 -22.38
C ALA A 614 15.71 -14.70 -21.21
N LEU A 615 14.57 -14.07 -21.47
CA LEU A 615 13.56 -13.66 -20.47
C LEU A 615 12.54 -14.78 -20.17
N LEU A 616 13.05 -15.91 -19.67
CA LEU A 616 12.26 -17.10 -19.34
C LEU A 616 10.95 -16.84 -18.54
N PRO A 617 10.92 -16.01 -17.47
CA PRO A 617 9.69 -15.80 -16.69
C PRO A 617 8.56 -15.11 -17.47
N LEU A 618 8.88 -14.32 -18.50
CA LEU A 618 7.90 -13.66 -19.36
C LEU A 618 7.53 -14.51 -20.59
N GLY A 619 8.49 -15.25 -21.15
CA GLY A 619 8.25 -16.05 -22.35
C GLY A 619 7.57 -17.40 -22.08
N LEU A 620 7.74 -18.00 -20.90
CA LEU A 620 7.20 -19.32 -20.58
C LEU A 620 5.65 -19.38 -20.56
N PRO A 621 4.92 -18.40 -19.98
CA PRO A 621 3.46 -18.37 -20.05
C PRO A 621 2.94 -18.25 -21.49
N LEU A 622 3.57 -17.40 -22.31
CA LEU A 622 3.22 -17.19 -23.72
C LEU A 622 3.48 -18.44 -24.58
N TRP A 623 4.53 -19.19 -24.29
CA TRP A 623 4.82 -20.47 -24.95
C TRP A 623 3.78 -21.54 -24.62
N LEU A 624 3.36 -21.66 -23.36
CA LEU A 624 2.32 -22.62 -22.96
C LEU A 624 0.97 -22.34 -23.63
N VAL A 625 0.57 -21.07 -23.69
CA VAL A 625 -0.65 -20.64 -24.41
C VAL A 625 -0.50 -20.90 -25.91
N GLY A 626 0.64 -20.56 -26.50
CA GLY A 626 0.92 -20.79 -27.92
C GLY A 626 0.87 -22.26 -28.32
N LEU A 627 1.41 -23.17 -27.50
CA LEU A 627 1.33 -24.61 -27.75
C LEU A 627 -0.10 -25.14 -27.70
N HIS A 628 -0.94 -24.61 -26.80
CA HIS A 628 -2.35 -24.98 -26.73
C HIS A 628 -3.09 -24.59 -28.02
N GLU A 629 -2.91 -23.35 -28.47
CA GLU A 629 -3.52 -22.85 -29.72
C GLU A 629 -2.97 -23.57 -30.96
N GLN A 630 -1.67 -23.87 -31.03
CA GLN A 630 -1.09 -24.66 -32.13
C GLN A 630 -1.69 -26.07 -32.21
N LYS A 631 -2.04 -26.67 -31.06
CA LYS A 631 -2.72 -27.97 -30.99
C LYS A 631 -4.16 -27.87 -31.51
N ILE A 632 -4.88 -26.80 -31.17
CA ILE A 632 -6.23 -26.52 -31.67
C ILE A 632 -6.21 -26.37 -33.20
N LEU A 633 -5.30 -25.53 -33.73
CA LEU A 633 -5.15 -25.32 -35.17
C LEU A 633 -4.87 -26.64 -35.92
N ARG A 634 -3.99 -27.50 -35.39
CA ARG A 634 -3.76 -28.82 -36.01
C ARG A 634 -5.01 -29.70 -35.97
N GLY A 635 -5.82 -29.60 -34.92
CA GLY A 635 -7.12 -30.26 -34.83
C GLY A 635 -8.08 -29.78 -35.92
N GLU A 636 -8.16 -28.46 -36.13
CA GLU A 636 -8.96 -27.85 -37.20
C GLU A 636 -8.50 -28.31 -38.59
N LEU A 637 -7.19 -28.29 -38.86
CA LEU A 637 -6.60 -28.76 -40.12
C LEU A 637 -6.90 -30.25 -40.39
N LYS A 638 -6.80 -31.12 -39.38
CA LYS A 638 -7.20 -32.53 -39.50
C LYS A 638 -8.70 -32.69 -39.73
N SER A 639 -9.53 -31.79 -39.17
CA SER A 639 -10.97 -31.78 -39.40
C SER A 639 -11.31 -31.42 -40.85
N ILE A 640 -10.53 -30.55 -41.50
CA ILE A 640 -10.68 -30.24 -42.93
C ILE A 640 -10.52 -31.50 -43.77
N LEU A 641 -9.40 -32.23 -43.63
CA LEU A 641 -9.15 -33.49 -44.37
C LEU A 641 -10.29 -34.51 -44.20
N LYS A 642 -10.80 -34.65 -42.96
CA LYS A 642 -11.92 -35.55 -42.67
C LYS A 642 -13.23 -35.09 -43.33
N THR A 643 -13.48 -33.78 -43.33
CA THR A 643 -14.71 -33.20 -43.88
C THR A 643 -14.68 -33.20 -45.40
N ASP A 644 -13.52 -32.94 -46.01
CA ASP A 644 -13.29 -32.99 -47.45
C ASP A 644 -13.50 -34.41 -47.99
N ALA A 645 -13.01 -35.45 -47.30
CA ALA A 645 -13.29 -36.83 -47.65
C ALA A 645 -14.81 -37.15 -47.67
N GLN A 646 -15.56 -36.62 -46.71
CA GLN A 646 -17.02 -36.79 -46.64
C GLN A 646 -17.74 -35.97 -47.72
N LEU A 647 -17.26 -34.75 -48.03
CA LEU A 647 -17.78 -33.92 -49.11
C LEU A 647 -17.58 -34.60 -50.47
N ARG A 648 -16.44 -35.26 -50.72
CA ARG A 648 -16.20 -36.04 -51.93
C ARG A 648 -17.21 -37.17 -52.10
N GLU A 649 -17.51 -37.90 -51.02
CA GLU A 649 -18.52 -38.97 -51.05
C GLU A 649 -19.91 -38.41 -51.39
N LEU A 650 -20.28 -37.24 -50.84
CA LEU A 650 -21.55 -36.58 -51.11
C LEU A 650 -21.64 -36.00 -52.54
N LEU A 651 -20.52 -35.53 -53.09
CA LEU A 651 -20.43 -35.03 -54.46
C LEU A 651 -20.58 -36.17 -55.48
N LEU A 652 -19.95 -37.32 -55.23
CA LEU A 652 -19.97 -38.50 -56.10
C LEU A 652 -21.25 -39.35 -56.00
N LYS A 653 -22.06 -39.19 -54.93
CA LYS A 653 -23.35 -39.88 -54.83
C LYS A 653 -24.32 -39.37 -55.91
N PRO A 654 -24.94 -40.27 -56.72
CA PRO A 654 -25.96 -39.89 -57.67
C PRO A 654 -27.16 -39.31 -56.93
N GLU A 655 -27.83 -38.31 -57.52
CA GLU A 655 -29.06 -37.76 -56.98
C GLU A 655 -30.10 -38.89 -56.88
N GLN A 656 -30.54 -39.22 -55.65
CA GLN A 656 -31.77 -39.98 -55.50
C GLN A 656 -32.92 -39.01 -55.85
N PRO A 657 -33.85 -39.42 -56.73
CA PRO A 657 -34.93 -38.55 -57.20
C PRO A 657 -35.84 -38.04 -56.06
#